data_AF-A0A125RDW9-F1
#
_entry.id   AF-A0A125RDW9-F1
#
_cell.length_a   1.000
_cell.length_b   1.000
_cell.length_c   1.000
_cell.angle_alpha   90.00
_cell.angle_beta   90.00
_cell.angle_gamma   90.00
#
_symmetry.space_group_name_H-M   'P 1'
#
loop_
_entity.id
_entity.type
_entity.pdbx_description
1 polymer ?
#
loop_
_entity_poly.entity_id
_entity_poly.type
_entity_poly.pdbx_seq_one_letter_code
_entity_poly.pdbx_strand_id
1 'polypeptide(L)'
;MNFEDPWRYSGSANGYTATEELLEQRVKQTVKELPGESDLWCEVVILISQDDENVLSFRALVEEIGDRVNEKAQTGVTLLIYAIVYNHPTYVELLHETGKLDVNIPDDLTTYSPLMWCLTLKRKECCVELLNYDDELDLSYRNGNGATAIDLLLPGSEMYEFAKNHRMQNLSVSATSPISSTVDLYTGPARNMDVEDTLDNIKLQVAGLNLNEGENADLYVPPSNNNSEALNTQVMFDFENLIQGEYVEFAEYDIMKILDLLISLPQKQPNDPVAPAALIFQCLRYAHRKAESNILVDKMFNLSLTRILSSQQSTTGGVVTDRKGDIVDHSYWLSCLTFLYYYLYRDERFFKKYPILLQDLINAMQTLMIEICSSVMSRVKDLIVPAILTHTTIFDVKETLYKKDWNFFKKRKQPSKKMRSSYDDILHMLYPPSMEEQMKVSPIKIVQIFGALSYVLELHHIHPFFYIQCISTSIKWFSNSVFNHIITSRKYLSRAQAIQIRFNLSAIEDWIKNHDMKVNYSTMIDTFIWERFPYTLIKPVSEINLKMKSLRNVTMYTPVDNDNIPIRDNHNSLFYHQSLYRISQLYMEPLLQLLQWLQVATSLQDDESLTYTMGLLSVLTPAQMLRVVEKYRYEVDEHRFKSPLKKLLSSLVKKGSEVLLPESSHILVILPMMNELIEVYVSCDNAAKFVPLLSEKLQDEIELLHEHNMRERLIDVNPGHRINGELSTQKVEPVISSGAENYKTEDDSARAVEPRSAFSLKEQSNWSSTVDCENNPW
;
A
#
# COMPACT_ATOMS: atom_id res chain seq x y z
N MET A 1 0.75 52.30 4.63
CA MET A 1 0.41 51.13 5.46
C MET A 1 1.62 50.22 5.41
N ASN A 2 2.46 50.26 6.45
CA ASN A 2 3.63 49.40 6.56
C ASN A 2 3.14 48.03 7.03
N PHE A 3 3.21 47.03 6.16
CA PHE A 3 3.06 45.64 6.51
C PHE A 3 4.42 45.11 6.94
N GLU A 4 4.55 44.74 8.22
CA GLU A 4 5.67 43.95 8.73
C GLU A 4 5.51 42.48 8.30
N ASP A 5 6.67 41.87 8.06
CA ASP A 5 6.92 40.62 7.36
C ASP A 5 6.59 39.37 8.23
N PRO A 6 5.87 38.35 7.72
CA PRO A 6 5.51 37.14 8.48
C PRO A 6 6.69 36.23 8.81
N TRP A 7 7.89 36.50 8.28
CA TRP A 7 9.08 35.64 8.40
C TRP A 7 10.00 35.98 9.59
N ARG A 8 9.47 36.50 10.69
CA ARG A 8 10.27 36.69 11.92
C ARG A 8 10.45 35.35 12.64
N TYR A 9 11.40 34.57 12.11
CA TYR A 9 11.97 33.36 12.71
C TYR A 9 12.50 33.68 14.11
N SER A 10 11.97 33.04 15.15
CA SER A 10 12.65 32.93 16.44
C SER A 10 13.19 31.50 16.53
N GLY A 11 14.51 31.37 16.40
CA GLY A 11 15.18 30.10 16.63
C GLY A 11 15.19 29.79 18.13
N SER A 12 14.83 28.56 18.48
CA SER A 12 15.43 27.86 19.61
C SER A 12 15.17 26.36 19.48
N ALA A 13 16.11 25.65 18.87
CA ALA A 13 16.29 24.22 19.10
C ALA A 13 16.88 24.06 20.51
N ASN A 14 16.01 24.08 21.52
CA ASN A 14 16.18 23.60 22.91
C ASN A 14 14.89 23.82 23.75
N GLY A 15 13.71 23.84 23.11
CA GLY A 15 12.48 24.40 23.68
C GLY A 15 11.69 23.55 24.69
N TYR A 16 12.08 22.31 25.01
CA TYR A 16 11.25 21.45 25.87
C TYR A 16 11.49 21.61 27.38
N THR A 17 12.70 21.99 27.82
CA THR A 17 12.97 22.18 29.25
C THR A 17 12.55 23.56 29.75
N ALA A 18 12.63 24.59 28.90
CA ALA A 18 12.27 25.96 29.27
C ALA A 18 10.76 26.15 29.49
N THR A 19 9.91 25.35 28.84
CA THR A 19 8.45 25.46 28.96
C THR A 19 7.91 24.84 30.26
N GLU A 20 8.48 23.73 30.73
CA GLU A 20 8.11 23.05 31.99
C GLU A 20 8.32 23.96 33.21
N GLU A 21 9.52 24.57 33.32
CA GLU A 21 9.87 25.45 34.45
C GLU A 21 9.02 26.74 34.47
N LEU A 22 8.66 27.28 33.30
CA LEU A 22 7.81 28.47 33.21
C LEU A 22 6.36 28.18 33.63
N LEU A 23 5.83 26.99 33.32
CA LEU A 23 4.49 26.57 33.73
C LEU A 23 4.41 26.36 35.25
N GLU A 24 5.42 25.68 35.83
CA GLU A 24 5.52 25.49 37.27
C GLU A 24 5.61 26.82 38.02
N GLN A 25 6.45 27.76 37.54
CA GLN A 25 6.60 29.08 38.14
C GLN A 25 5.30 29.89 38.14
N ARG A 26 4.45 29.73 37.12
CA ARG A 26 3.17 30.44 37.01
C ARG A 26 2.17 29.99 38.09
N VAL A 27 2.11 28.69 38.38
CA VAL A 27 1.30 28.16 39.49
C VAL A 27 1.90 28.53 40.84
N LYS A 28 3.22 28.56 40.98
CA LYS A 28 3.85 29.04 42.23
C LYS A 28 3.65 30.54 42.47
N GLN A 29 3.44 31.32 41.41
CA GLN A 29 3.17 32.75 41.52
C GLN A 29 1.77 33.05 42.07
N THR A 30 0.75 32.24 41.75
CA THR A 30 -0.62 32.44 42.28
C THR A 30 -0.69 32.31 43.80
N VAL A 31 0.19 31.52 44.41
CA VAL A 31 0.30 31.41 45.88
C VAL A 31 0.69 32.74 46.51
N LYS A 32 1.50 33.57 45.83
CA LYS A 32 1.95 34.88 46.34
C LYS A 32 0.87 35.95 46.26
N GLU A 33 -0.16 35.73 45.45
CA GLU A 33 -1.26 36.67 45.19
C GLU A 33 -2.47 36.40 46.12
N LEU A 34 -2.40 35.36 46.96
CA LEU A 34 -3.46 35.01 47.90
C LEU A 34 -3.62 36.06 49.01
N PRO A 35 -4.85 36.48 49.34
CA PRO A 35 -5.11 37.31 50.50
C PRO A 35 -4.81 36.48 51.77
N GLY A 36 -3.84 36.91 52.58
CA GLY A 36 -3.39 36.16 53.76
C GLY A 36 -4.48 35.87 54.80
N GLU A 37 -4.30 34.74 55.51
CA GLU A 37 -4.92 34.24 56.77
C GLU A 37 -6.42 34.47 57.05
N SER A 38 -7.25 34.80 56.05
CA SER A 38 -8.70 34.98 56.27
C SER A 38 -9.57 33.82 55.80
N ASP A 39 -9.03 32.87 55.02
CA ASP A 39 -9.79 31.74 54.47
C ASP A 39 -9.04 30.41 54.65
N LEU A 40 -9.76 29.38 55.11
CA LEU A 40 -9.24 28.03 55.39
C LEU A 40 -8.64 27.38 54.14
N TRP A 41 -9.22 27.65 52.96
CA TRP A 41 -8.70 27.14 51.69
C TRP A 41 -7.33 27.74 51.35
N CYS A 42 -7.13 29.05 51.59
CA CYS A 42 -5.82 29.70 51.44
C CYS A 42 -4.77 29.10 52.38
N GLU A 43 -5.16 28.80 53.62
CA GLU A 43 -4.27 28.22 54.62
C GLU A 43 -3.75 26.84 54.17
N VAL A 44 -4.62 26.02 53.56
CA VAL A 44 -4.21 24.74 52.99
C VAL A 44 -3.29 24.91 51.77
N VAL A 45 -3.55 25.87 50.88
CA VAL A 45 -2.63 26.15 49.76
C VAL A 45 -1.26 26.61 50.26
N ILE A 46 -1.23 27.46 51.29
CA ILE A 46 0.02 27.90 51.92
C ILE A 46 0.75 26.70 52.55
N LEU A 47 0.02 25.81 53.22
CA LEU A 47 0.59 24.60 53.81
C LEU A 47 1.18 23.65 52.74
N ILE A 48 0.50 23.46 51.59
CA ILE A 48 1.01 22.67 50.46
C ILE A 48 2.28 23.30 49.86
N SER A 49 2.43 24.63 49.95
CA SER A 49 3.59 25.34 49.38
C SER A 49 4.86 25.28 50.25
N GLN A 50 4.78 24.73 51.46
CA GLN A 50 5.91 24.57 52.37
C GLN A 50 6.71 23.32 52.01
N ASP A 51 8.04 23.40 52.10
CA ASP A 51 8.92 22.25 51.79
C ASP A 51 8.77 21.09 52.81
N ASP A 52 8.28 21.36 54.02
CA ASP A 52 8.08 20.36 55.08
C ASP A 52 6.64 19.81 55.07
N GLU A 53 6.49 18.49 54.85
CA GLU A 53 5.19 17.82 54.89
C GLU A 53 4.63 17.73 56.32
N ASN A 54 3.63 18.56 56.64
CA ASN A 54 2.89 18.49 57.90
C ASN A 54 1.53 17.81 57.70
N VAL A 55 1.59 16.48 57.60
CA VAL A 55 0.42 15.60 57.38
C VAL A 55 -0.68 15.78 58.43
N LEU A 56 -0.33 16.01 59.69
CA LEU A 56 -1.30 16.15 60.78
C LEU A 56 -2.12 17.43 60.66
N SER A 57 -1.47 18.57 60.35
CA SER A 57 -2.19 19.83 60.13
C SER A 57 -2.95 19.81 58.81
N PHE A 58 -2.40 19.19 57.76
CA PHE A 58 -3.07 19.06 56.48
C PHE A 58 -4.38 18.27 56.60
N ARG A 59 -4.35 17.12 57.29
CA ARG A 59 -5.54 16.30 57.53
C ARG A 59 -6.61 17.06 58.32
N ALA A 60 -6.22 17.77 59.38
CA ALA A 60 -7.16 18.53 60.19
C ALA A 60 -7.85 19.65 59.39
N LEU A 61 -7.09 20.40 58.60
CA LEU A 61 -7.63 21.48 57.78
C LEU A 61 -8.50 20.97 56.62
N VAL A 62 -8.13 19.86 55.98
CA VAL A 62 -8.91 19.26 54.88
C VAL A 62 -10.24 18.70 55.39
N GLU A 63 -10.28 18.11 56.59
CA GLU A 63 -11.53 17.68 57.25
C GLU A 63 -12.46 18.88 57.53
N GLU A 64 -11.92 20.04 57.89
CA GLU A 64 -12.70 21.27 58.14
C GLU A 64 -13.20 21.97 56.85
N ILE A 65 -12.45 21.88 55.75
CA ILE A 65 -12.81 22.48 54.45
C ILE A 65 -13.98 21.73 53.77
N GLY A 66 -14.09 20.41 54.01
CA GLY A 66 -15.25 19.61 53.60
C GLY A 66 -15.54 19.66 52.10
N ASP A 67 -16.60 20.38 51.69
CA ASP A 67 -17.10 20.41 50.30
C ASP A 67 -16.28 21.33 49.37
N ARG A 68 -15.33 22.11 49.90
CA ARG A 68 -14.54 23.10 49.14
C ARG A 68 -13.23 22.53 48.56
N VAL A 69 -13.02 21.22 48.64
CA VAL A 69 -11.79 20.54 48.17
C VAL A 69 -11.53 20.75 46.66
N ASN A 70 -12.60 20.85 45.87
CA ASN A 70 -12.55 21.07 44.42
C ASN A 70 -12.63 22.55 44.01
N GLU A 71 -12.56 23.49 44.96
CA GLU A 71 -12.70 24.91 44.67
C GLU A 71 -11.47 25.45 43.92
N LYS A 72 -11.73 26.24 42.87
CA LYS A 72 -10.71 26.96 42.09
C LYS A 72 -10.98 28.47 41.96
N ALA A 73 -12.01 28.99 42.62
CA ALA A 73 -12.50 30.36 42.40
C ALA A 73 -11.49 31.47 42.70
N GLN A 74 -10.52 31.21 43.58
CA GLN A 74 -9.56 32.22 44.04
C GLN A 74 -8.32 32.32 43.16
N THR A 75 -7.76 31.19 42.71
CA THR A 75 -6.50 31.18 41.92
C THR A 75 -6.65 30.53 40.54
N GLY A 76 -7.81 29.97 40.21
CA GLY A 76 -8.01 29.15 39.01
C GLY A 76 -7.33 27.78 39.06
N VAL A 77 -6.82 27.35 40.21
CA VAL A 77 -6.05 26.10 40.40
C VAL A 77 -6.63 25.32 41.59
N THR A 78 -6.78 24.00 41.46
CA THR A 78 -7.32 23.13 42.52
C THR A 78 -6.24 22.71 43.52
N LEU A 79 -6.65 22.30 44.73
CA LEU A 79 -5.73 21.78 45.75
C LEU A 79 -4.91 20.58 45.25
N LEU A 80 -5.53 19.73 44.42
CA LEU A 80 -4.88 18.58 43.79
C LEU A 80 -3.74 19.01 42.86
N ILE A 81 -3.93 20.04 42.04
CA ILE A 81 -2.88 20.55 41.14
C ILE A 81 -1.74 21.18 41.95
N TYR A 82 -2.02 21.88 43.05
CA TYR A 82 -0.96 22.36 43.96
C TYR A 82 -0.15 21.21 44.56
N ALA A 83 -0.80 20.14 45.04
CA ALA A 83 -0.11 18.97 45.58
C ALA A 83 0.82 18.30 44.54
N ILE A 84 0.40 18.27 43.27
CA ILE A 84 1.20 17.71 42.16
C ILE A 84 2.37 18.64 41.80
N VAL A 85 2.14 19.96 41.73
CA VAL A 85 3.19 20.95 41.40
C VAL A 85 4.30 20.97 42.45
N TYR A 86 3.96 20.88 43.74
CA TYR A 86 4.91 20.78 44.85
C TYR A 86 5.40 19.34 45.12
N ASN A 87 4.87 18.34 44.41
CA ASN A 87 5.27 16.92 44.48
C ASN A 87 5.08 16.28 45.86
N HIS A 88 3.88 16.40 46.41
CA HIS A 88 3.46 15.79 47.68
C HIS A 88 2.47 14.63 47.42
N PRO A 89 2.93 13.40 47.15
CA PRO A 89 2.05 12.26 46.87
C PRO A 89 1.13 11.91 48.05
N THR A 90 1.61 12.06 49.29
CA THR A 90 0.81 11.83 50.50
C THR A 90 -0.39 12.77 50.61
N TYR A 91 -0.29 14.00 50.09
CA TYR A 91 -1.43 14.92 50.07
C TYR A 91 -2.45 14.54 48.99
N VAL A 92 -2.03 13.91 47.89
CA VAL A 92 -2.96 13.37 46.88
C VAL A 92 -3.82 12.26 47.48
N GLU A 93 -3.21 11.33 48.22
CA GLU A 93 -3.91 10.26 48.94
C GLU A 93 -4.89 10.82 49.98
N LEU A 94 -4.45 11.76 50.83
CA LEU A 94 -5.29 12.36 51.87
C LEU A 94 -6.46 13.19 51.32
N LEU A 95 -6.27 13.88 50.19
CA LEU A 95 -7.36 14.59 49.51
C LEU A 95 -8.40 13.60 48.99
N HIS A 96 -7.98 12.43 48.50
CA HIS A 96 -8.88 11.38 48.03
C HIS A 96 -9.63 10.69 49.19
N GLU A 97 -9.00 10.49 50.35
CA GLU A 97 -9.65 9.92 51.56
C GLU A 97 -10.94 10.68 51.98
N THR A 98 -11.09 11.95 51.58
CA THR A 98 -12.29 12.74 51.84
C THR A 98 -13.55 12.22 51.13
N GLY A 99 -13.38 11.42 50.06
CA GLY A 99 -14.47 10.86 49.25
C GLY A 99 -15.28 11.87 48.43
N LYS A 100 -14.81 13.13 48.35
CA LYS A 100 -15.48 14.24 47.65
C LYS A 100 -14.61 14.89 46.57
N LEU A 101 -13.38 14.42 46.39
CA LEU A 101 -12.43 14.93 45.41
C LEU A 101 -12.86 14.53 43.99
N ASP A 102 -12.83 15.47 43.05
CA ASP A 102 -12.92 15.18 41.61
C ASP A 102 -11.51 15.31 41.02
N VAL A 103 -10.96 14.17 40.59
CA VAL A 103 -9.57 14.04 40.12
C VAL A 103 -9.34 14.62 38.72
N ASN A 104 -10.40 15.04 38.01
CA ASN A 104 -10.30 15.44 36.60
C ASN A 104 -10.41 16.95 36.35
N ILE A 105 -10.63 17.76 37.40
CA ILE A 105 -10.86 19.20 37.24
C ILE A 105 -9.59 19.91 36.74
N PRO A 106 -9.62 20.53 35.53
CA PRO A 106 -8.49 21.25 34.98
C PRO A 106 -8.35 22.67 35.57
N ASP A 107 -7.13 23.20 35.53
CA ASP A 107 -6.85 24.59 35.91
C ASP A 107 -7.30 25.60 34.85
N ASP A 108 -7.56 26.83 35.26
CA ASP A 108 -7.98 27.92 34.38
C ASP A 108 -6.79 28.67 33.73
N LEU A 109 -5.54 28.41 34.15
CA LEU A 109 -4.34 29.10 33.66
C LEU A 109 -3.82 28.53 32.35
N THR A 110 -3.80 27.20 32.27
CA THR A 110 -3.18 26.39 31.23
C THR A 110 -4.14 25.34 30.67
N THR A 111 -5.31 25.15 31.28
CA THR A 111 -6.31 24.14 30.92
C THR A 111 -5.78 22.71 31.00
N TYR A 112 -4.80 22.46 31.88
CA TYR A 112 -4.23 21.13 32.07
C TYR A 112 -5.00 20.39 33.16
N SER A 113 -5.29 19.12 32.90
CA SER A 113 -5.83 18.25 33.95
C SER A 113 -4.73 17.89 34.97
N PRO A 114 -5.09 17.44 36.19
CA PRO A 114 -4.12 16.97 37.17
C PRO A 114 -3.18 15.90 36.60
N LEU A 115 -3.70 14.99 35.76
CA LEU A 115 -2.89 14.00 35.06
C LEU A 115 -1.89 14.63 34.08
N MET A 116 -2.31 15.64 33.30
CA MET A 116 -1.40 16.37 32.39
C MET A 116 -0.26 17.03 33.16
N TRP A 117 -0.53 17.57 34.36
CA TRP A 117 0.51 18.13 35.24
C TRP A 117 1.50 17.07 35.73
N CYS A 118 1.02 15.88 36.15
CA CYS A 118 1.88 14.77 36.57
C CYS A 118 2.84 14.33 35.47
N LEU A 119 2.33 14.20 34.24
CA LEU A 119 3.11 13.75 33.08
C LEU A 119 4.10 14.83 32.60
N THR A 120 3.67 16.09 32.56
CA THR A 120 4.49 17.22 32.10
C THR A 120 5.63 17.52 33.07
N LEU A 121 5.37 17.51 34.39
CA LEU A 121 6.38 17.77 35.43
C LEU A 121 7.17 16.52 35.85
N LYS A 122 6.95 15.38 35.18
CA LYS A 122 7.65 14.10 35.43
C LYS A 122 7.49 13.58 36.88
N ARG A 123 6.37 13.89 37.56
CA ARG A 123 6.09 13.48 38.94
C ARG A 123 5.55 12.05 38.99
N LYS A 124 6.47 11.06 38.93
CA LYS A 124 6.13 9.63 38.88
C LYS A 124 5.30 9.19 40.09
N GLU A 125 5.65 9.63 41.30
CA GLU A 125 4.99 9.23 42.55
C GLU A 125 3.54 9.75 42.62
N CYS A 126 3.30 11.03 42.35
CA CYS A 126 1.93 11.57 42.24
C CYS A 126 1.12 10.90 41.13
N CYS A 127 1.77 10.52 40.02
CA CYS A 127 1.11 9.81 38.93
C CYS A 127 0.70 8.39 39.33
N VAL A 128 1.53 7.67 40.10
CA VAL A 128 1.19 6.35 40.66
C VAL A 128 -0.01 6.47 41.60
N GLU A 129 -0.03 7.48 42.48
CA GLU A 129 -1.16 7.67 43.39
C GLU A 129 -2.46 8.01 42.65
N LEU A 130 -2.42 8.84 41.61
CA LEU A 130 -3.60 9.06 40.76
C LEU A 130 -4.04 7.78 40.05
N LEU A 131 -3.10 7.00 39.52
CA LEU A 131 -3.36 5.75 38.82
C LEU A 131 -3.92 4.63 39.72
N ASN A 132 -3.75 4.72 41.04
CA ASN A 132 -4.42 3.81 41.98
C ASN A 132 -5.96 3.96 41.95
N TYR A 133 -6.46 5.04 41.36
CA TYR A 133 -7.89 5.37 41.20
C TYR A 133 -8.28 5.45 39.71
N ASP A 134 -7.78 4.51 38.90
CA ASP A 134 -7.97 4.47 37.44
C ASP A 134 -9.44 4.45 36.98
N ASP A 135 -10.34 3.87 37.78
CA ASP A 135 -11.79 3.84 37.53
C ASP A 135 -12.43 5.25 37.44
N GLU A 136 -11.82 6.27 38.05
CA GLU A 136 -12.36 7.64 38.12
C GLU A 136 -11.64 8.63 37.17
N LEU A 137 -10.51 8.24 36.56
CA LEU A 137 -9.68 9.11 35.73
C LEU A 137 -10.17 9.22 34.28
N ASP A 138 -10.34 10.45 33.79
CA ASP A 138 -10.63 10.75 32.38
C ASP A 138 -9.33 10.93 31.58
N LEU A 139 -8.89 9.84 30.96
CA LEU A 139 -7.74 9.82 30.05
C LEU A 139 -8.02 10.49 28.69
N SER A 140 -9.30 10.76 28.37
CA SER A 140 -9.73 11.32 27.08
C SER A 140 -9.81 12.84 27.06
N TYR A 141 -9.60 13.50 28.21
CA TYR A 141 -9.62 14.95 28.33
C TYR A 141 -8.63 15.62 27.37
N ARG A 142 -9.08 16.68 26.68
CA ARG A 142 -8.27 17.50 25.78
C ARG A 142 -8.16 18.92 26.34
N ASN A 143 -6.92 19.40 26.44
CA ASN A 143 -6.66 20.78 26.88
C ASN A 143 -7.08 21.81 25.82
N GLY A 144 -6.91 23.11 26.10
CA GLY A 144 -7.24 24.22 25.20
C GLY A 144 -6.51 24.20 23.85
N ASN A 145 -5.44 23.40 23.72
CA ASN A 145 -4.70 23.18 22.47
C ASN A 145 -5.17 21.91 21.73
N GLY A 146 -6.17 21.19 22.24
CA GLY A 146 -6.70 19.95 21.67
C GLY A 146 -5.88 18.69 21.96
N ALA A 147 -4.82 18.78 22.76
CA ALA A 147 -3.93 17.67 23.09
C ALA A 147 -4.43 16.88 24.31
N THR A 148 -4.31 15.56 24.26
CA THR A 148 -4.53 14.67 25.41
C THR A 148 -3.29 14.57 26.29
N ALA A 149 -3.42 13.99 27.49
CA ALA A 149 -2.30 13.80 28.40
C ALA A 149 -1.15 12.96 27.80
N ILE A 150 -1.48 12.02 26.90
CA ILE A 150 -0.50 11.16 26.21
C ILE A 150 0.18 11.90 25.06
N ASP A 151 -0.56 12.76 24.34
CA ASP A 151 -0.02 13.55 23.23
C ASP A 151 1.08 14.54 23.68
N LEU A 152 1.08 14.90 24.97
CA LEU A 152 2.12 15.75 25.58
C LEU A 152 3.46 15.01 25.81
N LEU A 153 3.48 13.68 25.73
CA LEU A 153 4.68 12.89 26.00
C LEU A 153 5.52 12.66 24.73
N LEU A 154 6.83 12.88 24.84
CA LEU A 154 7.80 12.57 23.80
C LEU A 154 8.00 11.05 23.68
N PRO A 155 7.78 10.44 22.50
CA PRO A 155 8.02 9.00 22.28
C PRO A 155 9.46 8.61 22.64
N GLY A 156 9.61 7.59 23.49
CA GLY A 156 10.92 7.12 23.98
C GLY A 156 11.45 7.85 25.23
N SER A 157 10.71 8.81 25.79
CA SER A 157 11.05 9.39 27.11
C SER A 157 10.69 8.45 28.26
N GLU A 158 11.34 8.61 29.42
CA GLU A 158 11.04 7.78 30.62
C GLU A 158 9.56 7.81 31.03
N MET A 159 8.90 8.97 30.87
CA MET A 159 7.48 9.11 31.22
C MET A 159 6.57 8.49 30.14
N TYR A 160 7.00 8.45 28.88
CA TYR A 160 6.31 7.71 27.82
C TYR A 160 6.37 6.20 28.04
N GLU A 161 7.53 5.67 28.46
CA GLU A 161 7.66 4.26 28.84
C GLU A 161 6.86 3.93 30.10
N PHE A 162 6.85 4.84 31.08
CA PHE A 162 6.01 4.72 32.27
C PHE A 162 4.51 4.63 31.92
N ALA A 163 4.00 5.56 31.10
CA ALA A 163 2.60 5.56 30.65
C ALA A 163 2.23 4.30 29.86
N LYS A 164 3.17 3.78 29.06
CA LYS A 164 3.02 2.51 28.33
C LYS A 164 2.95 1.30 29.26
N ASN A 165 3.82 1.23 30.27
CA ASN A 165 3.86 0.15 31.25
C ASN A 165 2.61 0.11 32.13
N HIS A 166 2.03 1.28 32.44
CA HIS A 166 0.78 1.41 33.19
C HIS A 166 -0.49 1.40 32.31
N ARG A 167 -0.40 0.94 31.06
CA ARG A 167 -1.53 0.73 30.11
C ARG A 167 -2.38 1.97 29.80
N MET A 168 -1.88 3.19 30.05
CA MET A 168 -2.64 4.43 29.81
C MET A 168 -2.99 4.63 28.32
N GLN A 169 -2.23 4.01 27.40
CA GLN A 169 -2.45 4.06 25.95
C GLN A 169 -3.63 3.20 25.46
N ASN A 170 -4.08 2.20 26.24
CA ASN A 170 -5.07 1.22 25.77
C ASN A 170 -6.54 1.62 26.02
N LEU A 171 -6.78 2.79 26.64
CA LEU A 171 -8.13 3.29 26.96
C LEU A 171 -8.55 4.47 26.06
N SER A 172 -7.61 5.11 25.37
CA SER A 172 -7.85 6.23 24.44
C SER A 172 -8.14 5.74 23.01
N VAL A 173 -9.21 4.96 22.81
CA VAL A 173 -9.67 4.61 21.46
C VAL A 173 -11.15 4.95 21.30
N SER A 174 -11.42 6.24 21.16
CA SER A 174 -12.57 6.69 20.38
C SER A 174 -12.31 8.07 19.78
N ALA A 175 -12.50 8.13 18.46
CA ALA A 175 -12.48 9.29 17.57
C ALA A 175 -11.13 9.83 17.06
N THR A 176 -10.98 9.66 15.73
CA THR A 176 -10.25 10.44 14.71
C THR A 176 -8.81 10.04 14.31
N SER A 177 -8.73 9.52 13.07
CA SER A 177 -7.59 9.42 12.14
C SER A 177 -6.59 8.26 12.34
N PRO A 178 -6.48 7.29 11.39
CA PRO A 178 -5.64 6.10 11.53
C PRO A 178 -4.34 6.22 10.74
N ILE A 179 -3.21 6.45 11.41
CA ILE A 179 -1.90 6.02 10.93
C ILE A 179 -1.09 5.50 12.12
N SER A 180 -0.63 4.25 11.96
CA SER A 180 0.35 3.53 12.78
C SER A 180 -0.13 2.84 14.06
N SER A 181 0.02 1.52 14.04
CA SER A 181 -0.09 0.54 15.14
C SER A 181 -1.49 0.16 15.63
N THR A 182 -2.27 -0.48 14.76
CA THR A 182 -3.30 -1.41 15.23
C THR A 182 -2.61 -2.67 15.78
N VAL A 183 -2.53 -2.78 17.11
CA VAL A 183 -2.62 -4.12 17.73
C VAL A 183 -4.01 -4.62 17.36
N ASP A 184 -4.00 -5.54 16.41
CA ASP A 184 -5.17 -6.04 15.70
C ASP A 184 -6.04 -6.85 16.67
N LEU A 185 -7.21 -6.32 17.03
CA LEU A 185 -8.20 -7.00 17.88
C LEU A 185 -8.75 -8.29 17.23
N TYR A 186 -8.34 -8.61 15.99
CA TYR A 186 -8.63 -9.84 15.26
C TYR A 186 -7.50 -10.88 15.28
N THR A 187 -6.41 -10.68 16.03
CA THR A 187 -5.48 -11.79 16.34
C THR A 187 -6.17 -12.76 17.31
N GLY A 188 -6.95 -13.69 16.75
CA GLY A 188 -7.31 -14.91 17.45
C GLY A 188 -6.05 -15.68 17.88
N PRO A 189 -6.14 -16.52 18.92
CA PRO A 189 -4.97 -17.23 19.43
C PRO A 189 -4.33 -18.08 18.33
N ALA A 190 -3.01 -17.91 18.23
CA ALA A 190 -2.14 -18.44 17.19
C ALA A 190 -2.36 -19.93 16.87
N ARG A 191 -2.23 -20.21 15.56
CA ARG A 191 -1.73 -21.43 14.88
C ARG A 191 -2.64 -21.91 13.75
N ASN A 192 -2.37 -21.39 12.56
CA ASN A 192 -2.56 -22.09 11.29
C ASN A 192 -1.26 -21.96 10.48
N MET A 193 -0.38 -22.96 10.61
CA MET A 193 1.02 -22.97 10.14
C MET A 193 1.24 -22.69 8.65
N ASP A 194 0.27 -22.90 7.75
CA ASP A 194 0.60 -22.93 6.31
C ASP A 194 0.36 -21.62 5.53
N VAL A 195 -0.32 -20.62 6.11
CA VAL A 195 -0.66 -19.35 5.40
C VAL A 195 -0.17 -18.11 6.14
N GLU A 196 -0.08 -18.17 7.47
CA GLU A 196 0.59 -17.14 8.27
C GLU A 196 2.06 -17.02 7.85
N ASP A 197 2.71 -18.15 7.54
CA ASP A 197 4.03 -18.21 6.89
C ASP A 197 4.08 -17.38 5.60
N THR A 198 3.02 -17.28 4.78
CA THR A 198 3.09 -16.46 3.56
C THR A 198 3.01 -14.96 3.82
N LEU A 199 2.19 -14.53 4.78
CA LEU A 199 2.08 -13.12 5.13
C LEU A 199 3.31 -12.68 5.92
N ASP A 200 3.80 -13.53 6.82
CA ASP A 200 5.03 -13.31 7.55
C ASP A 200 6.24 -13.41 6.63
N ASN A 201 6.29 -14.33 5.66
CA ASN A 201 7.33 -14.34 4.62
C ASN A 201 7.28 -13.08 3.75
N ILE A 202 6.10 -12.60 3.36
CA ILE A 202 5.97 -11.32 2.64
C ILE A 202 6.47 -10.18 3.52
N LYS A 203 6.09 -10.12 4.80
CA LYS A 203 6.58 -9.10 5.74
C LYS A 203 8.08 -9.21 6.02
N LEU A 204 8.62 -10.41 6.12
CA LEU A 204 10.05 -10.69 6.35
C LEU A 204 10.86 -10.31 5.10
N GLN A 205 10.40 -10.69 3.92
CA GLN A 205 11.00 -10.31 2.63
C GLN A 205 10.97 -8.78 2.44
N VAL A 206 9.85 -8.14 2.79
CA VAL A 206 9.69 -6.67 2.80
C VAL A 206 10.59 -5.99 3.82
N ALA A 207 10.84 -6.62 4.97
CA ALA A 207 11.79 -6.16 5.99
C ALA A 207 13.26 -6.43 5.63
N GLY A 208 13.56 -7.03 4.46
CA GLY A 208 14.92 -7.36 4.03
C GLY A 208 15.52 -8.59 4.70
N LEU A 209 14.70 -9.42 5.36
CA LEU A 209 15.11 -10.66 6.03
C LEU A 209 14.80 -11.85 5.11
N ASN A 210 15.73 -12.19 4.21
CA ASN A 210 15.65 -13.41 3.41
C ASN A 210 16.08 -14.63 4.25
N LEU A 211 15.14 -15.54 4.54
CA LEU A 211 15.44 -16.86 5.10
C LEU A 211 15.87 -17.82 3.98
N ASN A 212 17.10 -17.68 3.48
CA ASN A 212 17.71 -18.77 2.73
C ASN A 212 18.23 -19.80 3.75
N GLU A 213 17.66 -21.01 3.74
CA GLU A 213 18.19 -22.18 4.45
C GLU A 213 19.54 -22.57 3.83
N GLY A 214 20.62 -21.94 4.29
CA GLY A 214 21.97 -22.22 3.81
C GLY A 214 23.02 -21.35 4.51
N GLU A 215 23.59 -21.88 5.59
CA GLU A 215 24.93 -21.62 6.12
C GLU A 215 25.52 -20.21 5.95
N ASN A 216 25.21 -19.30 6.89
CA ASN A 216 26.15 -18.75 7.89
C ASN A 216 25.51 -17.55 8.58
N ALA A 217 25.46 -17.63 9.91
CA ALA A 217 24.87 -16.65 10.79
C ALA A 217 25.85 -15.50 11.05
N ASP A 218 25.63 -14.36 10.40
CA ASP A 218 25.91 -13.05 10.98
C ASP A 218 24.56 -12.34 11.17
N LEU A 219 23.90 -12.75 12.25
CA LEU A 219 22.59 -12.27 12.67
C LEU A 219 22.81 -10.95 13.40
N TYR A 220 22.42 -9.84 12.76
CA TYR A 220 22.37 -8.45 13.27
C TYR A 220 23.41 -7.50 12.68
N VAL A 221 23.05 -6.86 11.57
CA VAL A 221 23.55 -5.52 11.21
C VAL A 221 22.50 -4.53 11.77
N PRO A 222 22.84 -3.66 12.73
CA PRO A 222 21.91 -2.66 13.22
C PRO A 222 21.45 -1.78 12.04
N PRO A 223 20.19 -1.30 12.03
CA PRO A 223 19.75 -0.38 11.00
C PRO A 223 20.71 0.81 11.01
N SER A 224 21.44 0.99 9.91
CA SER A 224 22.22 2.19 9.69
C SER A 224 21.28 3.36 9.93
N ASN A 225 21.59 4.21 10.91
CA ASN A 225 21.01 5.54 11.06
C ASN A 225 21.34 6.35 9.81
N ASN A 226 20.62 6.11 8.72
CA ASN A 226 20.56 6.97 7.55
C ASN A 226 19.25 7.75 7.55
N ASN A 227 18.79 8.17 8.74
CA ASN A 227 17.87 9.29 8.81
C ASN A 227 18.68 10.57 8.89
N SER A 228 18.51 11.38 7.84
CA SER A 228 18.76 12.81 7.77
C SER A 228 20.21 13.27 7.93
N GLU A 229 21.00 13.10 6.87
CA GLU A 229 21.50 14.34 6.27
C GLU A 229 20.32 14.99 5.57
N ALA A 230 19.79 16.04 6.19
CA ALA A 230 18.90 16.95 5.51
C ALA A 230 19.69 17.57 4.34
N LEU A 231 19.61 16.97 3.15
CA LEU A 231 19.80 17.71 1.91
C LEU A 231 18.62 18.67 1.79
N ASN A 232 18.71 19.77 2.54
CA ASN A 232 17.97 21.01 2.34
C ASN A 232 18.53 21.75 1.12
N THR A 233 18.66 21.02 0.02
CA THR A 233 18.92 21.56 -1.31
C THR A 233 17.83 20.94 -2.16
N GLN A 234 16.89 21.74 -2.65
CA GLN A 234 16.00 21.32 -3.73
C GLN A 234 16.90 20.90 -4.91
N VAL A 235 17.26 19.63 -4.99
CA VAL A 235 17.95 19.08 -6.16
C VAL A 235 16.90 19.01 -7.26
N MET A 236 16.74 20.12 -7.98
CA MET A 236 15.90 20.19 -9.16
C MET A 236 16.58 19.40 -10.27
N PHE A 237 16.09 18.20 -10.56
CA PHE A 237 16.52 17.44 -11.74
C PHE A 237 16.03 18.15 -13.00
N ASP A 238 16.94 18.50 -13.89
CA ASP A 238 16.61 19.18 -15.13
C ASP A 238 16.19 18.14 -16.19
N PHE A 239 14.95 18.15 -16.66
CA PHE A 239 14.50 17.26 -17.74
C PHE A 239 14.85 17.80 -19.14
N GLU A 240 15.15 19.09 -19.27
CA GLU A 240 15.40 19.77 -20.53
C GLU A 240 16.89 19.79 -20.90
N ASN A 241 17.78 20.07 -19.95
CA ASN A 241 19.22 20.20 -20.22
C ASN A 241 20.03 19.01 -19.70
N LEU A 242 21.07 18.59 -20.44
CA LEU A 242 21.98 17.54 -19.99
C LEU A 242 23.00 18.09 -19.00
N ILE A 243 22.87 17.72 -17.72
CA ILE A 243 23.81 18.08 -16.66
C ILE A 243 24.66 16.85 -16.30
N GLN A 244 25.93 17.06 -15.94
CA GLN A 244 26.82 15.99 -15.46
C GLN A 244 26.31 15.45 -14.11
N GLY A 245 26.18 14.12 -14.00
CA GLY A 245 25.55 13.45 -12.86
C GLY A 245 24.06 13.10 -13.04
N GLU A 246 23.42 13.56 -14.12
CA GLU A 246 22.02 13.25 -14.46
C GLU A 246 21.89 12.29 -15.67
N TYR A 247 23.00 11.72 -16.12
CA TYR A 247 23.05 10.71 -17.18
C TYR A 247 24.21 9.74 -16.93
N VAL A 248 24.08 8.52 -17.45
CA VAL A 248 25.11 7.49 -17.36
C VAL A 248 25.76 7.32 -18.74
N GLU A 249 27.07 7.51 -18.80
CA GLU A 249 27.85 7.25 -20.01
C GLU A 249 28.16 5.76 -20.13
N PHE A 250 27.80 5.17 -21.28
CA PHE A 250 28.03 3.76 -21.55
C PHE A 250 28.13 3.49 -23.05
N ALA A 251 28.69 2.33 -23.41
CA ALA A 251 28.77 1.84 -24.78
C ALA A 251 28.09 0.47 -24.92
N GLU A 252 27.98 -0.03 -26.16
CA GLU A 252 27.26 -1.28 -26.45
C GLU A 252 27.76 -2.49 -25.65
N TYR A 253 29.05 -2.52 -25.32
CA TYR A 253 29.65 -3.63 -24.58
C TYR A 253 29.43 -3.58 -23.07
N ASP A 254 29.00 -2.44 -22.53
CA ASP A 254 28.68 -2.29 -21.11
C ASP A 254 27.28 -2.83 -20.78
N ILE A 255 26.40 -2.89 -21.79
CA ILE A 255 24.98 -3.21 -21.63
C ILE A 255 24.77 -4.47 -20.78
N MET A 256 25.48 -5.56 -21.05
CA MET A 256 25.27 -6.82 -20.31
C MET A 256 25.61 -6.68 -18.83
N LYS A 257 26.71 -6.00 -18.49
CA LYS A 257 27.11 -5.79 -17.10
C LYS A 257 26.17 -4.80 -16.39
N ILE A 258 25.67 -3.78 -17.09
CA ILE A 258 24.63 -2.87 -16.57
C ILE A 258 23.32 -3.63 -16.31
N LEU A 259 22.94 -4.58 -17.17
CA LEU A 259 21.75 -5.41 -17.00
C LEU A 259 21.89 -6.38 -15.80
N ASP A 260 23.07 -6.91 -15.54
CA ASP A 260 23.31 -7.75 -14.36
C ASP A 260 23.25 -6.91 -13.07
N LEU A 261 23.77 -5.68 -13.10
CA LEU A 261 23.59 -4.71 -12.02
C LEU A 261 22.10 -4.40 -11.79
N LEU A 262 21.35 -4.13 -12.85
CA LEU A 262 19.91 -3.86 -12.81
C LEU A 262 19.13 -4.98 -12.09
N ILE A 263 19.40 -6.25 -12.40
CA ILE A 263 18.72 -7.40 -11.77
C ILE A 263 19.13 -7.58 -10.30
N SER A 264 20.33 -7.13 -9.92
CA SER A 264 20.79 -7.20 -8.53
C SER A 264 20.11 -6.16 -7.61
N LEU A 265 19.53 -5.10 -8.19
CA LEU A 265 18.94 -3.98 -7.43
C LEU A 265 17.78 -4.38 -6.49
N PRO A 266 16.78 -5.18 -6.90
CA PRO A 266 15.72 -5.62 -5.99
C PRO A 266 16.25 -6.30 -4.70
N GLN A 267 17.37 -7.02 -4.80
CA GLN A 267 17.99 -7.69 -3.64
C GLN A 267 18.80 -6.72 -2.77
N LYS A 268 19.45 -5.73 -3.39
CA LYS A 268 20.26 -4.71 -2.70
C LYS A 268 19.37 -3.64 -2.04
N GLN A 269 18.26 -3.26 -2.69
CA GLN A 269 17.38 -2.15 -2.34
C GLN A 269 15.90 -2.51 -2.58
N PRO A 270 15.28 -3.35 -1.73
CA PRO A 270 13.91 -3.85 -1.96
C PRO A 270 12.84 -2.75 -1.91
N ASN A 271 13.07 -1.68 -1.14
CA ASN A 271 12.09 -0.59 -0.93
C ASN A 271 12.26 0.59 -1.91
N ASP A 272 13.17 0.49 -2.88
CA ASP A 272 13.48 1.57 -3.81
C ASP A 272 13.36 1.16 -5.29
N PRO A 273 12.13 1.13 -5.84
CA PRO A 273 11.90 0.88 -7.26
C PRO A 273 12.29 2.06 -8.16
N VAL A 274 12.68 3.21 -7.60
CA VAL A 274 13.11 4.38 -8.38
C VAL A 274 14.51 4.18 -8.94
N ALA A 275 15.43 3.59 -8.16
CA ALA A 275 16.80 3.32 -8.58
C ALA A 275 16.93 2.57 -9.93
N PRO A 276 16.26 1.41 -10.15
CA PRO A 276 16.33 0.71 -11.45
C PRO A 276 15.69 1.50 -12.59
N ALA A 277 14.61 2.24 -12.33
CA ALA A 277 13.95 3.07 -13.34
C ALA A 277 14.83 4.26 -13.75
N ALA A 278 15.47 4.90 -12.77
CA ALA A 278 16.43 5.98 -12.96
C ALA A 278 17.64 5.48 -13.76
N LEU A 279 18.14 4.27 -13.48
CA LEU A 279 19.28 3.69 -14.19
C LEU A 279 18.97 3.52 -15.68
N ILE A 280 17.83 2.90 -16.00
CA ILE A 280 17.39 2.72 -17.38
C ILE A 280 17.19 4.09 -18.04
N PHE A 281 16.51 5.03 -17.37
CA PHE A 281 16.23 6.35 -17.90
C PHE A 281 17.50 7.16 -18.19
N GLN A 282 18.46 7.21 -17.27
CA GLN A 282 19.71 7.94 -17.42
C GLN A 282 20.57 7.37 -18.57
N CYS A 283 20.59 6.05 -18.76
CA CYS A 283 21.22 5.42 -19.93
C CYS A 283 20.50 5.83 -21.23
N LEU A 284 19.17 5.76 -21.27
CA LEU A 284 18.40 6.16 -22.47
C LEU A 284 18.59 7.64 -22.80
N ARG A 285 18.67 8.50 -21.77
CA ARG A 285 18.92 9.93 -21.90
C ARG A 285 20.29 10.22 -22.53
N TYR A 286 21.34 9.56 -22.07
CA TYR A 286 22.68 9.64 -22.68
C TYR A 286 22.65 9.17 -24.14
N ALA A 287 22.10 7.98 -24.39
CA ALA A 287 22.07 7.37 -25.72
C ALA A 287 21.29 8.21 -26.74
N HIS A 288 20.19 8.83 -26.29
CA HIS A 288 19.33 9.67 -27.12
C HIS A 288 19.94 11.04 -27.43
N ARG A 289 20.48 11.73 -26.40
CA ARG A 289 20.86 13.15 -26.51
C ARG A 289 22.35 13.41 -26.71
N LYS A 290 23.25 12.61 -26.10
CA LYS A 290 24.70 12.80 -26.20
C LYS A 290 25.32 11.88 -27.26
N ALA A 291 24.94 10.61 -27.29
CA ALA A 291 25.44 9.66 -28.27
C ALA A 291 24.65 9.65 -29.60
N GLU A 292 23.44 10.22 -29.62
CA GLU A 292 22.50 10.29 -30.75
C GLU A 292 22.28 8.95 -31.50
N SER A 293 22.46 7.82 -30.82
CA SER A 293 22.44 6.50 -31.43
C SER A 293 21.10 5.82 -31.20
N ASN A 294 20.27 5.76 -32.25
CA ASN A 294 18.98 5.05 -32.21
C ASN A 294 19.15 3.56 -31.88
N ILE A 295 20.22 2.94 -32.40
CA ILE A 295 20.51 1.52 -32.16
C ILE A 295 20.81 1.27 -30.67
N LEU A 296 21.53 2.18 -30.03
CA LEU A 296 21.87 2.05 -28.61
C LEU A 296 20.63 2.20 -27.72
N VAL A 297 19.74 3.15 -28.05
CA VAL A 297 18.45 3.31 -27.36
C VAL A 297 17.60 2.04 -27.49
N ASP A 298 17.41 1.54 -28.71
CA ASP A 298 16.60 0.33 -28.96
C ASP A 298 17.17 -0.91 -28.27
N LYS A 299 18.50 -1.10 -28.31
CA LYS A 299 19.16 -2.23 -27.65
C LYS A 299 19.03 -2.12 -26.12
N MET A 300 19.36 -0.96 -25.54
CA MET A 300 19.30 -0.77 -24.09
C MET A 300 17.88 -0.96 -23.57
N PHE A 301 16.87 -0.36 -24.23
CA PHE A 301 15.48 -0.46 -23.82
C PHE A 301 14.95 -1.89 -23.90
N ASN A 302 15.07 -2.53 -25.08
CA ASN A 302 14.50 -3.86 -25.30
C ASN A 302 15.20 -4.94 -24.48
N LEU A 303 16.54 -4.87 -24.34
CA LEU A 303 17.27 -5.81 -23.51
C LEU A 303 16.94 -5.61 -22.03
N SER A 304 16.75 -4.37 -21.56
CA SER A 304 16.28 -4.10 -20.19
C SER A 304 14.91 -4.72 -19.93
N LEU A 305 13.92 -4.46 -20.80
CA LEU A 305 12.59 -5.04 -20.66
C LEU A 305 12.62 -6.57 -20.73
N THR A 306 13.35 -7.14 -21.69
CA THR A 306 13.48 -8.60 -21.83
C THR A 306 14.14 -9.22 -20.61
N ARG A 307 15.18 -8.58 -20.06
CA ARG A 307 15.89 -9.06 -18.88
C ARG A 307 15.02 -8.99 -17.63
N ILE A 308 14.26 -7.90 -17.46
CA ILE A 308 13.27 -7.77 -16.39
C ILE A 308 12.24 -8.89 -16.49
N LEU A 309 11.58 -9.07 -17.64
CA LEU A 309 10.53 -10.09 -17.80
C LEU A 309 11.08 -11.53 -17.68
N SER A 310 12.27 -11.81 -18.20
CA SER A 310 12.89 -13.14 -18.09
C SER A 310 13.39 -13.47 -16.70
N SER A 311 13.73 -12.47 -15.87
CA SER A 311 14.05 -12.69 -14.45
C SER A 311 12.84 -13.20 -13.65
N GLN A 312 11.63 -12.89 -14.12
CA GLN A 312 10.37 -13.28 -13.50
C GLN A 312 9.88 -14.66 -13.96
N GLN A 313 10.30 -15.08 -15.15
CA GLN A 313 10.02 -16.44 -15.65
C GLN A 313 10.93 -17.42 -14.92
N SER A 314 10.32 -18.45 -14.30
CA SER A 314 11.06 -19.50 -13.59
C SER A 314 12.20 -20.03 -14.47
N THR A 315 13.43 -19.73 -14.06
CA THR A 315 14.65 -20.23 -14.70
C THR A 315 14.87 -21.68 -14.29
N THR A 316 13.96 -22.56 -14.71
CA THR A 316 14.19 -24.01 -14.69
C THR A 316 13.52 -24.63 -15.90
N GLY A 317 14.35 -25.02 -16.87
CA GLY A 317 13.91 -25.97 -17.89
C GLY A 317 13.30 -27.20 -17.22
N GLY A 318 11.99 -27.37 -17.37
CA GLY A 318 11.30 -28.65 -17.16
C GLY A 318 11.18 -29.18 -15.72
N VAL A 319 11.63 -28.47 -14.68
CA VAL A 319 11.38 -28.88 -13.28
C VAL A 319 10.42 -27.90 -12.65
N VAL A 320 9.17 -28.35 -12.49
CA VAL A 320 8.08 -27.67 -11.79
C VAL A 320 8.47 -27.55 -10.31
N THR A 321 9.20 -26.49 -9.96
CA THR A 321 9.23 -26.02 -8.58
C THR A 321 7.95 -25.22 -8.36
N ASP A 322 7.14 -25.63 -7.41
CA ASP A 322 5.83 -25.09 -7.02
C ASP A 322 5.95 -23.68 -6.38
N ARG A 323 6.75 -22.79 -6.97
CA ARG A 323 6.86 -21.39 -6.54
C ARG A 323 5.65 -20.64 -7.09
N LYS A 324 4.60 -20.53 -6.28
CA LYS A 324 3.49 -19.59 -6.50
C LYS A 324 4.11 -18.20 -6.69
N GLY A 325 4.04 -17.63 -7.90
CA GLY A 325 4.84 -16.45 -8.32
C GLY A 325 5.00 -15.36 -7.25
N ASP A 326 6.14 -14.69 -7.24
CA ASP A 326 6.48 -13.75 -6.17
C ASP A 326 5.78 -12.40 -6.37
N ILE A 327 4.73 -12.13 -5.59
CA ILE A 327 3.94 -10.89 -5.70
C ILE A 327 4.83 -9.66 -5.45
N VAL A 328 5.83 -9.78 -4.57
CA VAL A 328 6.71 -8.68 -4.18
C VAL A 328 7.59 -8.30 -5.37
N ASP A 329 8.31 -9.26 -5.95
CA ASP A 329 9.19 -9.01 -7.09
C ASP A 329 8.43 -8.45 -8.31
N HIS A 330 7.27 -9.02 -8.65
CA HIS A 330 6.49 -8.54 -9.80
C HIS A 330 5.98 -7.10 -9.57
N SER A 331 5.57 -6.77 -8.35
CA SER A 331 5.11 -5.41 -8.02
C SER A 331 6.26 -4.39 -8.01
N TYR A 332 7.47 -4.79 -7.58
CA TYR A 332 8.67 -3.98 -7.66
C TYR A 332 8.98 -3.60 -9.12
N TRP A 333 8.97 -4.59 -10.02
CA TRP A 333 9.22 -4.33 -11.44
C TRP A 333 8.08 -3.56 -12.12
N LEU A 334 6.82 -3.79 -11.72
CA LEU A 334 5.69 -3.00 -12.22
C LEU A 334 5.83 -1.52 -11.83
N SER A 335 6.28 -1.27 -10.60
CA SER A 335 6.60 0.08 -10.14
C SER A 335 7.76 0.70 -10.93
N CYS A 336 8.86 -0.05 -11.13
CA CYS A 336 9.98 0.38 -11.96
C CYS A 336 9.52 0.79 -13.38
N LEU A 337 8.66 0.01 -14.04
CA LEU A 337 8.14 0.35 -15.37
C LEU A 337 7.20 1.56 -15.34
N THR A 338 6.45 1.74 -14.25
CA THR A 338 5.58 2.91 -14.05
C THR A 338 6.40 4.18 -13.90
N PHE A 339 7.50 4.15 -13.14
CA PHE A 339 8.43 5.28 -13.02
C PHE A 339 9.16 5.55 -14.33
N LEU A 340 9.59 4.49 -15.04
CA LEU A 340 10.19 4.64 -16.36
C LEU A 340 9.23 5.31 -17.35
N TYR A 341 7.95 4.92 -17.35
CA TYR A 341 6.92 5.60 -18.14
C TYR A 341 6.82 7.08 -17.79
N TYR A 342 6.75 7.42 -16.49
CA TYR A 342 6.71 8.80 -16.02
C TYR A 342 7.92 9.62 -16.49
N TYR A 343 9.14 9.11 -16.33
CA TYR A 343 10.36 9.81 -16.74
C TYR A 343 10.45 10.01 -18.25
N LEU A 344 10.11 8.99 -19.04
CA LEU A 344 10.11 9.08 -20.50
C LEU A 344 8.98 9.97 -21.03
N TYR A 345 7.85 10.04 -20.32
CA TYR A 345 6.76 10.96 -20.69
C TYR A 345 7.13 12.42 -20.39
N ARG A 346 7.93 12.70 -19.34
CA ARG A 346 8.46 14.05 -19.11
C ARG A 346 9.39 14.53 -20.23
N ASP A 347 10.03 13.62 -20.97
CA ASP A 347 10.72 13.95 -22.21
C ASP A 347 9.75 13.92 -23.41
N GLU A 348 9.13 15.07 -23.71
CA GLU A 348 8.08 15.19 -24.74
C GLU A 348 8.48 14.72 -26.16
N ARG A 349 9.78 14.57 -26.43
CA ARG A 349 10.30 14.17 -27.74
C ARG A 349 10.57 12.68 -27.84
N PHE A 350 10.71 11.97 -26.72
CA PHE A 350 11.16 10.59 -26.70
C PHE A 350 10.18 9.65 -27.42
N PHE A 351 8.91 9.58 -26.98
CA PHE A 351 7.92 8.69 -27.57
C PHE A 351 7.50 9.07 -29.01
N LYS A 352 7.65 10.34 -29.40
CA LYS A 352 7.47 10.78 -30.79
C LYS A 352 8.53 10.21 -31.71
N LYS A 353 9.78 10.09 -31.23
CA LYS A 353 10.89 9.49 -32.00
C LYS A 353 10.85 7.97 -31.97
N TYR A 354 10.44 7.36 -30.85
CA TYR A 354 10.44 5.91 -30.64
C TYR A 354 9.05 5.38 -30.25
N PRO A 355 8.06 5.39 -31.15
CA PRO A 355 6.68 4.97 -30.83
C PRO A 355 6.54 3.47 -30.53
N ILE A 356 7.45 2.63 -31.05
CA ILE A 356 7.45 1.18 -30.83
C ILE A 356 7.77 0.87 -29.35
N LEU A 357 8.71 1.62 -28.76
CA LEU A 357 9.12 1.41 -27.36
C LEU A 357 7.97 1.67 -26.38
N LEU A 358 7.05 2.60 -26.69
CA LEU A 358 5.83 2.78 -25.89
C LEU A 358 4.95 1.52 -25.90
N GLN A 359 4.79 0.88 -27.07
CA GLN A 359 4.00 -0.34 -27.18
C GLN A 359 4.65 -1.49 -26.39
N ASP A 360 5.96 -1.61 -26.45
CA ASP A 360 6.70 -2.63 -25.71
C ASP A 360 6.62 -2.41 -24.19
N LEU A 361 6.65 -1.14 -23.74
CA LEU A 361 6.43 -0.77 -22.34
C LEU A 361 5.02 -1.17 -21.87
N ILE A 362 3.99 -0.87 -22.67
CA ILE A 362 2.59 -1.25 -22.38
C ILE A 362 2.46 -2.77 -22.26
N ASN A 363 3.06 -3.53 -23.18
CA ASN A 363 3.03 -4.99 -23.16
C ASN A 363 3.76 -5.56 -21.92
N ALA A 364 4.89 -4.96 -21.53
CA ALA A 364 5.63 -5.36 -20.34
C ALA A 364 4.84 -5.09 -19.06
N MET A 365 4.24 -3.90 -18.92
CA MET A 365 3.35 -3.57 -17.80
C MET A 365 2.15 -4.53 -17.73
N GLN A 366 1.49 -4.80 -18.87
CA GLN A 366 0.38 -5.75 -18.95
C GLN A 366 0.79 -7.14 -18.48
N THR A 367 1.96 -7.63 -18.91
CA THR A 367 2.47 -8.96 -18.55
C THR A 367 2.67 -9.07 -17.04
N LEU A 368 3.34 -8.09 -16.42
CA LEU A 368 3.54 -8.06 -14.96
C LEU A 368 2.21 -8.00 -14.21
N MET A 369 1.25 -7.19 -14.67
CA MET A 369 -0.08 -7.11 -14.06
C MET A 369 -0.84 -8.44 -14.13
N ILE A 370 -0.76 -9.16 -15.26
CA ILE A 370 -1.35 -10.50 -15.41
C ILE A 370 -0.70 -11.47 -14.41
N GLU A 371 0.62 -11.47 -14.28
CA GLU A 371 1.33 -12.35 -13.35
C GLU A 371 0.99 -12.06 -11.89
N ILE A 372 0.90 -10.78 -11.49
CA ILE A 372 0.44 -10.38 -10.16
C ILE A 372 -0.97 -10.93 -9.88
N CYS A 373 -1.92 -10.68 -10.80
CA CYS A 373 -3.29 -11.14 -10.63
C CYS A 373 -3.39 -12.67 -10.61
N SER A 374 -2.59 -13.36 -11.44
CA SER A 374 -2.52 -14.83 -11.52
C SER A 374 -1.95 -15.43 -10.24
N SER A 375 -0.89 -14.81 -9.73
CA SER A 375 -0.23 -15.17 -8.48
C SER A 375 -1.18 -15.05 -7.28
N VAL A 376 -1.97 -13.98 -7.20
CA VAL A 376 -3.02 -13.81 -6.20
C VAL A 376 -4.13 -14.86 -6.39
N MET A 377 -4.57 -15.11 -7.62
CA MET A 377 -5.61 -16.09 -7.91
C MET A 377 -5.21 -17.51 -7.53
N SER A 378 -3.95 -17.90 -7.76
CA SER A 378 -3.43 -19.21 -7.37
C SER A 378 -3.50 -19.44 -5.86
N ARG A 379 -3.33 -18.37 -5.05
CA ARG A 379 -3.45 -18.42 -3.58
C ARG A 379 -4.90 -18.44 -3.11
N VAL A 380 -5.78 -17.70 -3.80
CA VAL A 380 -7.20 -17.60 -3.44
C VAL A 380 -7.98 -18.85 -3.86
N LYS A 381 -7.66 -19.47 -5.00
CA LYS A 381 -8.43 -20.56 -5.61
C LYS A 381 -8.68 -21.74 -4.67
N ASP A 382 -7.63 -22.18 -3.96
CA ASP A 382 -7.72 -23.30 -3.00
C ASP A 382 -8.55 -22.93 -1.75
N LEU A 383 -8.67 -21.63 -1.46
CA LEU A 383 -9.41 -21.11 -0.31
C LEU A 383 -10.90 -20.85 -0.61
N ILE A 384 -11.32 -20.73 -1.88
CA ILE A 384 -12.71 -20.43 -2.25
C ILE A 384 -13.69 -21.43 -1.62
N VAL A 385 -13.44 -22.73 -1.79
CA VAL A 385 -14.34 -23.76 -1.27
C VAL A 385 -14.38 -23.75 0.27
N PRO A 386 -13.24 -23.87 0.99
CA PRO A 386 -13.26 -23.89 2.44
C PRO A 386 -13.76 -22.57 3.05
N ALA A 387 -13.29 -21.41 2.57
CA ALA A 387 -13.55 -20.09 3.15
C ALA A 387 -14.89 -19.48 2.76
N ILE A 388 -15.34 -19.61 1.52
CA ILE A 388 -16.55 -18.93 1.03
C ILE A 388 -17.73 -19.88 0.95
N LEU A 389 -17.55 -21.06 0.34
CA LEU A 389 -18.68 -21.95 0.05
C LEU A 389 -19.07 -22.85 1.23
N THR A 390 -18.12 -23.29 2.05
CA THR A 390 -18.40 -24.24 3.16
C THR A 390 -18.37 -23.62 4.55
N HIS A 391 -17.73 -22.46 4.72
CA HIS A 391 -17.68 -21.76 5.99
C HIS A 391 -19.10 -21.36 6.45
N THR A 392 -19.52 -21.86 7.62
CA THR A 392 -20.85 -21.64 8.18
C THR A 392 -20.76 -21.20 9.64
N THR A 393 -21.10 -19.94 9.90
CA THR A 393 -21.39 -19.43 11.25
C THR A 393 -22.87 -19.51 11.59
N ILE A 394 -23.74 -19.61 10.56
CA ILE A 394 -25.19 -19.67 10.72
C ILE A 394 -25.63 -21.10 11.07
N PHE A 395 -26.19 -21.27 12.27
CA PHE A 395 -26.66 -22.57 12.79
C PHE A 395 -27.77 -23.19 11.93
N ASP A 396 -28.75 -22.39 11.50
CA ASP A 396 -29.89 -22.84 10.70
C ASP A 396 -29.48 -23.47 9.37
N VAL A 397 -28.39 -22.98 8.75
CA VAL A 397 -27.89 -23.53 7.48
C VAL A 397 -27.31 -24.94 7.67
N LYS A 398 -26.68 -25.22 8.82
CA LYS A 398 -26.15 -26.56 9.17
C LYS A 398 -27.26 -27.60 9.35
N GLU A 399 -28.46 -27.17 9.77
CA GLU A 399 -29.58 -28.07 10.03
C GLU A 399 -30.55 -28.26 8.84
N THR A 400 -30.38 -27.48 7.76
CA THR A 400 -31.26 -27.55 6.58
C THR A 400 -31.40 -28.97 6.01
N LEU A 401 -32.65 -29.39 5.82
CA LEU A 401 -32.99 -30.70 5.26
C LEU A 401 -33.49 -30.53 3.82
N TYR A 402 -33.04 -31.42 2.93
CA TYR A 402 -33.39 -31.38 1.52
C TYR A 402 -34.32 -32.53 1.13
N LYS A 403 -35.28 -32.26 0.23
CA LYS A 403 -36.31 -33.24 -0.20
C LYS A 403 -35.77 -34.56 -0.77
N LYS A 404 -34.53 -34.58 -1.26
CA LYS A 404 -33.91 -35.77 -1.87
C LYS A 404 -32.94 -36.50 -0.92
N ASP A 405 -32.70 -35.99 0.28
CA ASP A 405 -31.77 -36.59 1.24
C ASP A 405 -32.53 -37.62 2.09
N TRP A 406 -32.08 -38.89 2.10
CA TRP A 406 -32.74 -40.00 2.82
C TRP A 406 -32.68 -39.89 4.36
N ASN A 407 -32.11 -38.80 4.90
CA ASN A 407 -31.94 -38.58 6.34
C ASN A 407 -33.25 -38.35 7.11
N PHE A 408 -34.40 -38.22 6.43
CA PHE A 408 -35.72 -38.14 7.06
C PHE A 408 -36.05 -39.36 7.93
N PHE A 409 -35.66 -40.57 7.50
CA PHE A 409 -36.00 -41.80 8.21
C PHE A 409 -35.03 -42.14 9.36
N LYS A 410 -33.82 -41.56 9.37
CA LYS A 410 -32.86 -41.71 10.47
C LYS A 410 -33.08 -40.70 11.60
N LYS A 411 -33.43 -39.45 11.29
CA LYS A 411 -33.70 -38.42 12.31
C LYS A 411 -35.02 -38.62 13.05
N ARG A 412 -36.02 -39.29 12.46
CA ARG A 412 -37.32 -39.59 13.11
C ARG A 412 -37.24 -40.65 14.23
N LYS A 413 -36.11 -41.37 14.36
CA LYS A 413 -35.86 -42.35 15.44
C LYS A 413 -35.02 -41.81 16.59
N GLN A 414 -34.58 -40.55 16.56
CA GLN A 414 -34.07 -39.89 17.76
C GLN A 414 -35.30 -39.42 18.56
N PRO A 415 -35.55 -39.95 19.77
CA PRO A 415 -36.59 -39.40 20.62
C PRO A 415 -36.20 -37.96 20.88
N SER A 416 -37.15 -37.03 20.76
CA SER A 416 -37.02 -35.60 21.06
C SER A 416 -35.82 -35.26 21.95
N LYS A 417 -34.63 -35.05 21.35
CA LYS A 417 -33.72 -34.07 21.91
C LYS A 417 -34.53 -32.81 21.79
N LYS A 418 -35.07 -32.36 22.94
CA LYS A 418 -35.78 -31.10 23.08
C LYS A 418 -35.18 -30.15 22.07
N MET A 419 -36.01 -29.61 21.19
CA MET A 419 -35.72 -28.36 20.50
C MET A 419 -34.97 -27.52 21.52
N ARG A 420 -33.65 -27.33 21.31
CA ARG A 420 -32.84 -26.58 22.26
C ARG A 420 -33.64 -25.30 22.45
N SER A 421 -34.07 -25.05 23.69
CA SER A 421 -34.93 -23.90 23.93
C SER A 421 -34.21 -22.71 23.34
N SER A 422 -34.92 -21.84 22.64
CA SER A 422 -34.37 -20.62 22.05
C SER A 422 -33.38 -19.91 23.00
N TYR A 423 -33.60 -20.01 24.31
CA TYR A 423 -32.67 -19.60 25.37
C TYR A 423 -31.28 -20.25 25.37
N ASP A 424 -31.15 -21.58 25.27
CA ASP A 424 -29.86 -22.29 25.28
C ASP A 424 -29.05 -22.02 24.00
N ASP A 425 -29.73 -21.91 22.86
CA ASP A 425 -29.09 -21.54 21.59
C ASP A 425 -28.67 -20.06 21.61
N ILE A 426 -29.49 -19.16 22.18
CA ILE A 426 -29.10 -17.76 22.43
C ILE A 426 -27.90 -17.71 23.38
N LEU A 427 -27.88 -18.51 24.45
CA LEU A 427 -26.74 -18.61 25.37
C LEU A 427 -25.48 -19.07 24.63
N HIS A 428 -25.59 -20.06 23.77
CA HIS A 428 -24.45 -20.60 23.02
C HIS A 428 -23.96 -19.66 21.89
N MET A 429 -24.79 -18.70 21.45
CA MET A 429 -24.40 -17.58 20.58
C MET A 429 -23.75 -16.42 21.34
N LEU A 430 -24.00 -16.29 22.65
CA LEU A 430 -23.39 -15.27 23.50
C LEU A 430 -21.95 -15.62 23.92
N TYR A 431 -21.56 -16.89 23.83
CA TYR A 431 -20.19 -17.34 24.11
C TYR A 431 -19.40 -17.57 22.81
N PRO A 432 -18.09 -17.29 22.81
CA PRO A 432 -17.26 -17.52 21.63
C PRO A 432 -17.27 -19.01 21.23
N PRO A 433 -17.26 -19.33 19.92
CA PRO A 433 -17.27 -20.70 19.43
C PRO A 433 -16.02 -21.46 19.88
N SER A 434 -16.09 -22.80 19.89
CA SER A 434 -14.95 -23.65 20.29
C SER A 434 -13.69 -23.38 19.45
N MET A 435 -12.50 -23.60 20.02
CA MET A 435 -11.21 -23.38 19.34
C MET A 435 -11.14 -24.11 17.98
N GLU A 436 -11.69 -25.33 17.87
CA GLU A 436 -11.75 -26.08 16.62
C GLU A 436 -12.66 -25.44 15.55
N GLU A 437 -13.72 -24.73 15.96
CA GLU A 437 -14.56 -23.97 15.03
C GLU A 437 -13.94 -22.62 14.64
N GLN A 438 -13.20 -21.98 15.56
CA GLN A 438 -12.41 -20.77 15.27
C GLN A 438 -11.25 -21.04 14.30
N MET A 439 -10.68 -22.25 14.34
CA MET A 439 -9.56 -22.64 13.47
C MET A 439 -9.95 -22.88 12.01
N LYS A 440 -11.25 -22.93 11.68
CA LYS A 440 -11.72 -23.13 10.29
C LYS A 440 -11.30 -21.95 9.41
N VAL A 441 -10.96 -22.26 8.16
CA VAL A 441 -10.63 -21.25 7.14
C VAL A 441 -11.85 -20.33 6.96
N SER A 442 -11.67 -19.05 7.33
CA SER A 442 -12.69 -18.00 7.28
C SER A 442 -12.52 -17.12 6.03
N PRO A 443 -13.58 -16.44 5.56
CA PRO A 443 -13.48 -15.39 4.52
C PRO A 443 -12.39 -14.35 4.79
N ILE A 444 -12.04 -14.12 6.06
CA ILE A 444 -10.96 -13.23 6.50
C ILE A 444 -9.62 -13.60 5.84
N LYS A 445 -9.34 -14.89 5.60
CA LYS A 445 -8.09 -15.29 4.94
C LYS A 445 -7.98 -14.77 3.51
N ILE A 446 -9.10 -14.68 2.78
CA ILE A 446 -9.13 -14.09 1.43
C ILE A 446 -8.95 -12.57 1.53
N VAL A 447 -9.58 -11.93 2.52
CA VAL A 447 -9.38 -10.51 2.82
C VAL A 447 -7.90 -10.21 3.11
N GLN A 448 -7.22 -11.04 3.89
CA GLN A 448 -5.79 -10.90 4.18
C GLN A 448 -4.92 -10.99 2.91
N ILE A 449 -5.26 -11.85 1.95
CA ILE A 449 -4.53 -11.94 0.68
C ILE A 449 -4.70 -10.66 -0.15
N PHE A 450 -5.93 -10.13 -0.25
CA PHE A 450 -6.16 -8.85 -0.94
C PHE A 450 -5.52 -7.67 -0.20
N GLY A 451 -5.51 -7.69 1.13
CA GLY A 451 -4.78 -6.74 1.97
C GLY A 451 -3.27 -6.80 1.76
N ALA A 452 -2.70 -7.99 1.63
CA ALA A 452 -1.29 -8.17 1.32
C ALA A 452 -0.94 -7.62 -0.07
N LEU A 453 -1.80 -7.86 -1.08
CA LEU A 453 -1.64 -7.25 -2.40
C LEU A 453 -1.69 -5.72 -2.31
N SER A 454 -2.68 -5.15 -1.62
CA SER A 454 -2.79 -3.70 -1.40
C SER A 454 -1.50 -3.12 -0.81
N TYR A 455 -1.05 -3.73 0.29
CA TYR A 455 0.14 -3.31 1.02
C TYR A 455 1.40 -3.33 0.15
N VAL A 456 1.60 -4.41 -0.62
CA VAL A 456 2.78 -4.56 -1.48
C VAL A 456 2.77 -3.54 -2.64
N LEU A 457 1.60 -3.23 -3.21
CA LEU A 457 1.49 -2.22 -4.26
C LEU A 457 1.77 -0.80 -3.73
N GLU A 458 1.32 -0.50 -2.51
CA GLU A 458 1.57 0.78 -1.82
C GLU A 458 3.05 0.92 -1.40
N LEU A 459 3.65 -0.15 -0.88
CA LEU A 459 5.06 -0.18 -0.48
C LEU A 459 5.98 0.24 -1.64
N HIS A 460 5.72 -0.28 -2.83
CA HIS A 460 6.46 0.06 -4.04
C HIS A 460 5.97 1.34 -4.72
N HIS A 461 5.10 2.14 -4.11
CA HIS A 461 4.65 3.44 -4.63
C HIS A 461 4.01 3.36 -6.03
N ILE A 462 3.25 2.32 -6.31
CA ILE A 462 2.58 2.14 -7.62
C ILE A 462 1.48 3.19 -7.80
N HIS A 463 1.38 3.77 -9.00
CA HIS A 463 0.35 4.76 -9.31
C HIS A 463 -1.08 4.22 -9.04
N PRO A 464 -1.99 5.02 -8.46
CA PRO A 464 -3.34 4.58 -8.09
C PRO A 464 -4.15 3.88 -9.19
N PHE A 465 -3.99 4.25 -10.47
CA PHE A 465 -4.67 3.51 -11.55
C PHE A 465 -4.22 2.06 -11.69
N PHE A 466 -2.91 1.80 -11.65
CA PHE A 466 -2.41 0.42 -11.72
C PHE A 466 -2.80 -0.36 -10.47
N TYR A 467 -2.79 0.31 -9.30
CA TYR A 467 -3.32 -0.26 -8.07
C TYR A 467 -4.79 -0.69 -8.25
N ILE A 468 -5.67 0.25 -8.67
CA ILE A 468 -7.11 -0.01 -8.82
C ILE A 468 -7.31 -1.15 -9.83
N GLN A 469 -6.55 -1.15 -10.91
CA GLN A 469 -6.65 -2.14 -11.96
C GLN A 469 -6.20 -3.54 -11.49
N CYS A 470 -5.10 -3.66 -10.75
CA CYS A 470 -4.63 -4.93 -10.17
C CYS A 470 -5.63 -5.49 -9.15
N ILE A 471 -6.10 -4.65 -8.21
CA ILE A 471 -7.05 -5.09 -7.17
C ILE A 471 -8.40 -5.46 -7.79
N SER A 472 -8.97 -4.59 -8.61
CA SER A 472 -10.28 -4.85 -9.23
C SER A 472 -10.27 -6.06 -10.16
N THR A 473 -9.18 -6.27 -10.91
CA THR A 473 -9.04 -7.46 -11.76
C THR A 473 -8.93 -8.74 -10.93
N SER A 474 -8.19 -8.70 -9.82
CA SER A 474 -8.09 -9.83 -8.89
C SER A 474 -9.46 -10.17 -8.29
N ILE A 475 -10.25 -9.16 -7.92
CA ILE A 475 -11.63 -9.31 -7.43
C ILE A 475 -12.55 -9.89 -8.53
N LYS A 476 -12.40 -9.44 -9.78
CA LYS A 476 -13.15 -9.97 -10.93
C LYS A 476 -12.90 -11.45 -11.14
N TRP A 477 -11.63 -11.86 -11.18
CA TRP A 477 -11.24 -13.25 -11.37
C TRP A 477 -11.72 -14.13 -10.20
N PHE A 478 -11.66 -13.61 -8.97
CA PHE A 478 -12.22 -14.26 -7.79
C PHE A 478 -13.73 -14.45 -7.92
N SER A 479 -14.46 -13.38 -8.24
CA SER A 479 -15.91 -13.38 -8.44
C SER A 479 -16.34 -14.39 -9.51
N ASN A 480 -15.66 -14.40 -10.66
CA ASN A 480 -15.91 -15.34 -11.74
C ASN A 480 -15.63 -16.79 -11.32
N SER A 481 -14.55 -17.02 -10.57
CA SER A 481 -14.23 -18.36 -10.06
C SER A 481 -15.28 -18.85 -9.08
N VAL A 482 -15.71 -18.02 -8.12
CA VAL A 482 -16.79 -18.36 -7.16
C VAL A 482 -18.09 -18.66 -7.92
N PHE A 483 -18.45 -17.82 -8.89
CA PHE A 483 -19.62 -18.04 -9.75
C PHE A 483 -19.58 -19.41 -10.45
N ASN A 484 -18.43 -19.74 -11.06
CA ASN A 484 -18.22 -21.00 -11.78
C ASN A 484 -18.32 -22.21 -10.84
N HIS A 485 -17.78 -22.12 -9.62
CA HIS A 485 -17.90 -23.18 -8.61
C HIS A 485 -19.35 -23.42 -8.17
N ILE A 486 -20.12 -22.34 -7.97
CA ILE A 486 -21.53 -22.42 -7.56
C ILE A 486 -22.38 -23.07 -8.67
N ILE A 487 -22.26 -22.60 -9.91
CA ILE A 487 -23.12 -23.08 -11.01
C ILE A 487 -22.77 -24.52 -11.44
N THR A 488 -21.52 -24.94 -11.24
CA THR A 488 -21.05 -26.29 -11.58
C THR A 488 -21.54 -27.32 -10.57
N SER A 489 -21.43 -27.01 -9.27
CA SER A 489 -21.74 -27.94 -8.20
C SER A 489 -23.19 -27.85 -7.72
N ARG A 490 -23.89 -28.98 -7.74
CA ARG A 490 -25.26 -29.08 -7.22
C ARG A 490 -25.35 -28.78 -5.72
N LYS A 491 -24.26 -28.95 -4.97
CA LYS A 491 -24.24 -28.79 -3.51
C LYS A 491 -24.63 -27.39 -3.06
N TYR A 492 -24.24 -26.37 -3.83
CA TYR A 492 -24.37 -24.96 -3.47
C TYR A 492 -25.64 -24.30 -4.04
N LEU A 493 -26.40 -25.00 -4.89
CA LEU A 493 -27.61 -24.49 -5.53
C LEU A 493 -28.84 -24.69 -4.63
N SER A 494 -28.93 -23.91 -3.55
CA SER A 494 -30.09 -23.82 -2.66
C SER A 494 -30.19 -22.46 -2.01
N ARG A 495 -31.39 -22.09 -1.52
CA ARG A 495 -31.64 -20.82 -0.84
C ARG A 495 -30.76 -20.62 0.39
N ALA A 496 -30.69 -21.59 1.29
CA ALA A 496 -29.86 -21.48 2.50
C ALA A 496 -28.36 -21.30 2.19
N GLN A 497 -27.83 -22.04 1.22
CA GLN A 497 -26.44 -21.89 0.77
C GLN A 497 -26.20 -20.52 0.13
N ALA A 498 -27.16 -19.98 -0.62
CA ALA A 498 -27.04 -18.65 -1.19
C ALA A 498 -26.98 -17.54 -0.13
N ILE A 499 -27.75 -17.67 0.96
CA ILE A 499 -27.70 -16.73 2.09
C ILE A 499 -26.34 -16.81 2.79
N GLN A 500 -25.85 -18.03 3.05
CA GLN A 500 -24.54 -18.27 3.67
C GLN A 500 -23.40 -17.68 2.83
N ILE A 501 -23.36 -17.96 1.53
CA ILE A 501 -22.32 -17.45 0.63
C ILE A 501 -22.37 -15.92 0.57
N ARG A 502 -23.57 -15.33 0.48
CA ARG A 502 -23.74 -13.87 0.49
C ARG A 502 -23.23 -13.23 1.78
N PHE A 503 -23.50 -13.85 2.93
CA PHE A 503 -22.96 -13.41 4.21
C PHE A 503 -21.43 -13.49 4.25
N ASN A 504 -20.84 -14.60 3.78
CA ASN A 504 -19.38 -14.73 3.71
C ASN A 504 -18.73 -13.70 2.77
N LEU A 505 -19.39 -13.34 1.66
CA LEU A 505 -18.92 -12.32 0.73
C LEU A 505 -19.00 -10.90 1.30
N SER A 506 -19.87 -10.62 2.28
CA SER A 506 -19.98 -9.26 2.85
C SER A 506 -18.69 -8.83 3.56
N ALA A 507 -17.93 -9.76 4.14
CA ALA A 507 -16.61 -9.46 4.70
C ALA A 507 -15.64 -8.91 3.64
N ILE A 508 -15.72 -9.41 2.40
CA ILE A 508 -14.91 -8.91 1.28
C ILE A 508 -15.46 -7.57 0.81
N GLU A 509 -16.78 -7.42 0.68
CA GLU A 509 -17.40 -6.14 0.31
C GLU A 509 -17.07 -5.01 1.30
N ASP A 510 -17.07 -5.31 2.60
CA ASP A 510 -16.75 -4.35 3.66
C ASP A 510 -15.25 -3.98 3.64
N TRP A 511 -14.37 -4.95 3.37
CA TRP A 511 -12.96 -4.65 3.14
C TRP A 511 -12.76 -3.71 1.93
N ILE A 512 -13.44 -3.98 0.81
CA ILE A 512 -13.37 -3.13 -0.39
C ILE A 512 -13.86 -1.71 -0.10
N LYS A 513 -14.92 -1.54 0.70
CA LYS A 513 -15.40 -0.19 1.10
C LYS A 513 -14.38 0.56 1.94
N ASN A 514 -13.70 -0.14 2.84
CA ASN A 514 -12.71 0.47 3.73
C ASN A 514 -11.41 0.86 3.00
N HIS A 515 -11.12 0.23 1.86
CA HIS A 515 -9.97 0.51 1.00
C HIS A 515 -10.38 1.20 -0.30
N ASP A 516 -11.51 1.93 -0.30
CA ASP A 516 -11.99 2.59 -1.51
C ASP A 516 -11.05 3.71 -1.92
N MET A 517 -10.62 3.68 -3.18
CA MET A 517 -9.77 4.70 -3.79
C MET A 517 -10.38 5.17 -5.09
N LYS A 518 -10.18 6.45 -5.40
CA LYS A 518 -10.65 7.07 -6.64
C LYS A 518 -9.59 8.03 -7.17
N VAL A 519 -9.31 7.94 -8.46
CA VAL A 519 -8.49 8.92 -9.16
C VAL A 519 -9.40 9.99 -9.76
N ASN A 520 -9.14 11.25 -9.45
CA ASN A 520 -9.96 12.35 -9.93
C ASN A 520 -9.70 12.60 -11.41
N TYR A 521 -10.78 12.73 -12.17
CA TYR A 521 -10.72 13.16 -13.56
C TYR A 521 -10.48 14.67 -13.60
N SER A 522 -9.43 15.11 -14.29
CA SER A 522 -9.16 16.55 -14.46
C SER A 522 -10.14 17.17 -15.45
N THR A 523 -11.01 18.04 -14.94
CA THR A 523 -11.97 18.82 -15.74
C THR A 523 -11.32 19.93 -16.55
N MET A 524 -10.04 20.23 -16.29
CA MET A 524 -9.29 21.26 -17.02
C MET A 524 -8.84 20.80 -18.42
N ILE A 525 -8.95 19.50 -18.71
CA ILE A 525 -8.48 18.93 -19.97
C ILE A 525 -9.66 18.73 -20.91
N ASP A 526 -9.54 19.31 -22.10
CA ASP A 526 -10.56 19.23 -23.14
C ASP A 526 -10.82 17.76 -23.53
N THR A 527 -12.11 17.41 -23.69
CA THR A 527 -12.54 16.09 -24.17
C THR A 527 -11.88 15.72 -25.49
N PHE A 528 -11.57 16.72 -26.32
CA PHE A 528 -10.82 16.56 -27.57
C PHE A 528 -9.43 15.92 -27.38
N ILE A 529 -8.74 16.26 -26.29
CA ILE A 529 -7.42 15.71 -25.94
C ILE A 529 -7.57 14.30 -25.36
N TRP A 530 -8.58 14.11 -24.49
CA TRP A 530 -8.88 12.81 -23.90
C TRP A 530 -9.15 11.72 -24.94
N GLU A 531 -9.99 12.00 -25.95
CA GLU A 531 -10.28 11.05 -27.03
C GLU A 531 -9.03 10.61 -27.82
N ARG A 532 -7.99 11.45 -27.83
CA ARG A 532 -6.75 11.22 -28.58
C ARG A 532 -5.64 10.65 -27.73
N PHE A 533 -5.74 10.68 -26.41
CA PHE A 533 -4.77 10.03 -25.53
C PHE A 533 -4.94 8.50 -25.60
N PRO A 534 -3.86 7.69 -25.68
CA PRO A 534 -2.44 8.04 -25.56
C PRO A 534 -1.72 8.30 -26.90
N TYR A 535 -2.43 8.43 -28.02
CA TYR A 535 -1.80 8.74 -29.32
C TYR A 535 -1.09 10.10 -29.34
N THR A 536 -1.48 11.02 -28.45
CA THR A 536 -0.81 12.30 -28.23
C THR A 536 0.66 12.15 -27.81
N LEU A 537 1.05 11.00 -27.26
CA LEU A 537 2.43 10.69 -26.88
C LEU A 537 3.32 10.40 -28.10
N ILE A 538 2.75 9.82 -29.15
CA ILE A 538 3.51 9.34 -30.32
C ILE A 538 3.37 10.24 -31.54
N LYS A 539 2.30 11.04 -31.64
CA LYS A 539 2.00 11.86 -32.81
C LYS A 539 1.48 13.24 -32.40
N PRO A 540 1.75 14.29 -33.20
CA PRO A 540 1.11 15.58 -33.00
C PRO A 540 -0.41 15.44 -33.20
N VAL A 541 -1.17 16.24 -32.46
CA VAL A 541 -2.64 16.14 -32.36
C VAL A 541 -3.35 16.22 -33.72
N SER A 542 -2.76 16.95 -34.68
CA SER A 542 -3.26 17.10 -36.06
C SER A 542 -3.20 15.82 -36.90
N GLU A 543 -2.32 14.88 -36.57
CA GLU A 543 -2.07 13.65 -37.35
C GLU A 543 -2.77 12.42 -36.77
N ILE A 544 -3.47 12.56 -35.64
CA ILE A 544 -4.12 11.46 -34.94
C ILE A 544 -5.44 11.11 -35.63
N ASN A 545 -5.51 9.91 -36.20
CA ASN A 545 -6.73 9.35 -36.77
C ASN A 545 -7.28 8.23 -35.89
N LEU A 546 -8.38 8.51 -35.17
CA LEU A 546 -9.02 7.58 -34.23
C LEU A 546 -9.54 6.28 -34.87
N LYS A 547 -9.70 6.25 -36.20
CA LYS A 547 -10.11 5.05 -36.94
C LYS A 547 -8.97 4.03 -37.09
N MET A 548 -7.72 4.48 -37.02
CA MET A 548 -6.54 3.63 -37.15
C MET A 548 -5.93 3.38 -35.77
N LYS A 549 -6.31 2.29 -35.13
CA LYS A 549 -5.76 1.89 -33.83
C LYS A 549 -4.40 1.21 -34.01
N SER A 550 -3.31 1.92 -33.73
CA SER A 550 -1.96 1.34 -33.80
C SER A 550 -1.48 0.76 -32.47
N LEU A 551 -1.93 1.32 -31.34
CA LEU A 551 -1.59 0.83 -30.01
C LEU A 551 -2.52 -0.32 -29.61
N ARG A 552 -1.94 -1.35 -29.00
CA ARG A 552 -2.62 -2.55 -28.50
C ARG A 552 -2.52 -2.60 -26.97
N ASN A 553 -3.38 -3.40 -26.35
CA ASN A 553 -3.35 -3.65 -24.92
C ASN A 553 -3.51 -2.40 -24.03
N VAL A 554 -4.14 -1.35 -24.57
CA VAL A 554 -4.33 -0.07 -23.88
C VAL A 554 -5.79 0.35 -23.89
N THR A 555 -6.26 0.95 -22.79
CA THR A 555 -7.60 1.53 -22.72
C THR A 555 -7.66 2.87 -23.45
N MET A 556 -8.80 3.20 -24.04
CA MET A 556 -9.02 4.47 -24.72
C MET A 556 -10.19 5.21 -24.10
N TYR A 557 -10.13 6.53 -24.04
CA TYR A 557 -11.28 7.33 -23.64
C TYR A 557 -12.38 7.22 -24.69
N THR A 558 -13.61 6.95 -24.25
CA THR A 558 -14.81 7.12 -25.07
C THR A 558 -15.80 8.04 -24.35
N PRO A 559 -16.29 9.10 -25.03
CA PRO A 559 -17.22 10.05 -24.42
C PRO A 559 -18.54 9.36 -24.06
N VAL A 560 -19.13 9.77 -22.95
CA VAL A 560 -20.41 9.25 -22.45
C VAL A 560 -21.42 10.40 -22.45
N ASP A 561 -22.64 10.15 -22.93
CA ASP A 561 -23.68 11.19 -23.05
C ASP A 561 -24.20 11.70 -21.69
N ASN A 562 -23.96 10.97 -20.60
CA ASN A 562 -24.47 11.29 -19.28
C ASN A 562 -23.54 10.75 -18.17
N ASP A 563 -22.88 11.66 -17.45
CA ASP A 563 -21.90 11.35 -16.40
C ASP A 563 -22.47 10.58 -15.21
N ASN A 564 -23.80 10.60 -15.03
CA ASN A 564 -24.49 9.92 -13.94
C ASN A 564 -24.70 8.43 -14.16
N ILE A 565 -24.43 7.91 -15.37
CA ILE A 565 -24.61 6.49 -15.69
C ILE A 565 -23.30 5.74 -15.37
N PRO A 566 -23.35 4.64 -14.60
CA PRO A 566 -22.16 3.86 -14.31
C PRO A 566 -21.58 3.27 -15.59
N ILE A 567 -20.29 3.53 -15.80
CA ILE A 567 -19.56 3.06 -16.97
C ILE A 567 -19.25 1.59 -16.75
N ARG A 568 -19.76 0.74 -17.66
CA ARG A 568 -19.59 -0.72 -17.59
C ARG A 568 -18.52 -1.27 -18.53
N ASP A 569 -18.13 -0.49 -19.53
CA ASP A 569 -17.14 -0.92 -20.51
C ASP A 569 -15.73 -0.77 -19.95
N ASN A 570 -15.04 -1.89 -19.72
CA ASN A 570 -13.67 -1.93 -19.22
C ASN A 570 -12.60 -1.54 -20.27
N HIS A 571 -12.99 -1.32 -21.53
CA HIS A 571 -12.12 -0.78 -22.58
C HIS A 571 -12.06 0.75 -22.52
N ASN A 572 -13.06 1.39 -21.92
CA ASN A 572 -13.09 2.82 -21.70
C ASN A 572 -12.21 3.18 -20.50
N SER A 573 -11.25 4.10 -20.67
CA SER A 573 -10.39 4.56 -19.56
C SER A 573 -11.22 5.14 -18.41
N LEU A 574 -12.34 5.82 -18.70
CA LEU A 574 -13.26 6.37 -17.70
C LEU A 574 -13.80 5.31 -16.71
N PHE A 575 -13.81 4.04 -17.10
CA PHE A 575 -14.19 2.95 -16.19
C PHE A 575 -13.35 2.95 -14.91
N TYR A 576 -12.04 3.20 -15.03
CA TYR A 576 -11.07 3.17 -13.92
C TYR A 576 -10.97 4.51 -13.15
N HIS A 577 -11.67 5.56 -13.61
CA HIS A 577 -11.86 6.80 -12.84
C HIS A 577 -13.04 6.71 -11.85
N GLN A 578 -13.83 5.63 -11.93
CA GLN A 578 -14.78 5.29 -10.88
C GLN A 578 -14.03 4.82 -9.63
N SER A 579 -14.66 4.88 -8.46
CA SER A 579 -14.03 4.37 -7.24
C SER A 579 -13.84 2.85 -7.31
N LEU A 580 -12.81 2.34 -6.62
CA LEU A 580 -12.51 0.92 -6.54
C LEU A 580 -13.73 0.11 -6.10
N TYR A 581 -14.48 0.62 -5.12
CA TYR A 581 -15.72 0.02 -4.64
C TYR A 581 -16.74 -0.09 -5.76
N ARG A 582 -16.94 0.96 -6.55
CA ARG A 582 -17.90 0.95 -7.66
C ARG A 582 -17.51 -0.06 -8.74
N ILE A 583 -16.23 -0.11 -9.10
CA ILE A 583 -15.71 -1.08 -10.08
C ILE A 583 -15.92 -2.52 -9.56
N SER A 584 -15.58 -2.75 -8.30
CA SER A 584 -15.71 -4.06 -7.66
C SER A 584 -17.17 -4.52 -7.59
N GLN A 585 -18.12 -3.62 -7.33
CA GLN A 585 -19.55 -3.92 -7.41
C GLN A 585 -19.96 -4.42 -8.81
N LEU A 586 -19.48 -3.77 -9.88
CA LEU A 586 -19.79 -4.18 -11.25
C LEU A 586 -19.22 -5.57 -11.57
N TYR A 587 -18.01 -5.87 -11.08
CA TYR A 587 -17.38 -7.18 -11.28
C TYR A 587 -17.97 -8.29 -10.40
N MET A 588 -18.51 -7.96 -9.22
CA MET A 588 -19.22 -8.91 -8.36
C MET A 588 -20.69 -9.09 -8.73
N GLU A 589 -21.25 -8.20 -9.56
CA GLU A 589 -22.66 -8.20 -9.94
C GLU A 589 -23.19 -9.54 -10.48
N PRO A 590 -22.51 -10.26 -11.41
CA PRO A 590 -22.99 -11.56 -11.88
C PRO A 590 -23.14 -12.59 -10.75
N LEU A 591 -22.19 -12.60 -9.81
CA LEU A 591 -22.19 -13.48 -8.64
C LEU A 591 -23.31 -13.10 -7.67
N LEU A 592 -23.48 -11.81 -7.37
CA LEU A 592 -24.52 -11.34 -6.47
C LEU A 592 -25.93 -11.58 -7.05
N GLN A 593 -26.12 -11.36 -8.36
CA GLN A 593 -27.37 -11.67 -9.03
C GLN A 593 -27.64 -13.18 -9.04
N LEU A 594 -26.62 -14.04 -9.20
CA LEU A 594 -26.77 -15.51 -9.09
C LEU A 594 -27.27 -15.92 -7.71
N LEU A 595 -26.70 -15.35 -6.65
CA LEU A 595 -27.12 -15.61 -5.28
C LEU A 595 -28.54 -15.10 -5.03
N GLN A 596 -28.90 -13.94 -5.59
CA GLN A 596 -30.27 -13.42 -5.51
C GLN A 596 -31.27 -14.32 -6.25
N TRP A 597 -30.91 -14.80 -7.44
CA TRP A 597 -31.71 -15.77 -8.21
C TRP A 597 -31.99 -17.04 -7.40
N LEU A 598 -30.97 -17.60 -6.73
CA LEU A 598 -31.12 -18.77 -5.86
C LEU A 598 -32.11 -18.55 -4.71
N GLN A 599 -32.30 -17.30 -4.25
CA GLN A 599 -33.22 -16.99 -3.15
C GLN A 599 -34.67 -16.75 -3.62
N VAL A 600 -34.86 -16.22 -4.83
CA VAL A 600 -36.18 -15.80 -5.34
C VAL A 600 -36.80 -16.75 -6.36
N ALA A 601 -36.02 -17.63 -7.01
CA ALA A 601 -36.50 -18.45 -8.12
C ALA A 601 -37.73 -19.30 -7.75
N THR A 602 -37.74 -19.90 -6.56
CA THR A 602 -38.83 -20.80 -6.13
C THR A 602 -40.09 -20.08 -5.65
N SER A 603 -40.04 -18.76 -5.42
CA SER A 603 -41.23 -17.96 -5.08
C SER A 603 -42.04 -17.50 -6.29
N LEU A 604 -41.49 -17.55 -7.50
CA LEU A 604 -42.14 -17.06 -8.72
C LEU A 604 -43.38 -17.89 -9.09
N GLN A 605 -44.48 -17.21 -9.39
CA GLN A 605 -45.77 -17.85 -9.64
C GLN A 605 -46.20 -17.84 -11.12
N ASP A 606 -45.77 -16.85 -11.90
CA ASP A 606 -46.32 -16.50 -13.20
C ASP A 606 -45.27 -15.90 -14.14
N ASP A 607 -45.61 -15.80 -15.43
CA ASP A 607 -44.71 -15.39 -16.49
C ASP A 607 -44.31 -13.90 -16.39
N GLU A 608 -45.21 -13.05 -15.87
CA GLU A 608 -44.94 -11.62 -15.66
C GLU A 608 -43.90 -11.44 -14.54
N SER A 609 -44.07 -12.13 -13.42
CA SER A 609 -43.10 -12.15 -12.31
C SER A 609 -41.72 -12.64 -12.76
N LEU A 610 -41.66 -13.65 -13.63
CA LEU A 610 -40.38 -14.13 -14.20
C LEU A 610 -39.74 -13.06 -15.08
N THR A 611 -40.50 -12.45 -15.99
CA THR A 611 -40.00 -11.42 -16.91
C THR A 611 -39.51 -10.18 -16.14
N TYR A 612 -40.26 -9.76 -15.11
CA TYR A 612 -39.86 -8.67 -14.22
C TYR A 612 -38.56 -9.00 -13.47
N THR A 613 -38.45 -10.21 -12.90
CA THR A 613 -37.24 -10.65 -12.20
C THR A 613 -36.03 -10.74 -13.13
N MET A 614 -36.22 -11.18 -14.38
CA MET A 614 -35.17 -11.17 -15.41
C MET A 614 -34.74 -9.74 -15.78
N GLY A 615 -35.65 -8.77 -15.74
CA GLY A 615 -35.34 -7.36 -15.92
C GLY A 615 -34.50 -6.78 -14.77
N LEU A 616 -34.78 -7.20 -13.53
CA LEU A 616 -33.98 -6.82 -12.35
C LEU A 616 -32.60 -7.48 -12.35
N LEU A 617 -32.51 -8.75 -12.76
CA LEU A 617 -31.29 -9.53 -12.83
C LEU A 617 -30.69 -9.48 -14.25
N SER A 618 -30.45 -8.26 -14.73
CA SER A 618 -30.11 -7.97 -16.13
C SER A 618 -28.75 -8.51 -16.60
N VAL A 619 -27.85 -8.89 -15.67
CA VAL A 619 -26.51 -9.39 -15.99
C VAL A 619 -26.51 -10.91 -16.16
N LEU A 620 -27.43 -11.63 -15.52
CA LEU A 620 -27.55 -13.07 -15.67
C LEU A 620 -28.22 -13.46 -16.99
N THR A 621 -27.62 -14.41 -17.69
CA THR A 621 -28.21 -14.92 -18.93
C THR A 621 -29.34 -15.92 -18.65
N PRO A 622 -30.35 -16.05 -19.54
CA PRO A 622 -31.37 -17.07 -19.41
C PRO A 622 -30.80 -18.49 -19.33
N ALA A 623 -29.66 -18.75 -19.98
CA ALA A 623 -28.95 -20.02 -19.93
C ALA A 623 -28.41 -20.34 -18.53
N GLN A 624 -27.82 -19.35 -17.85
CA GLN A 624 -27.34 -19.48 -16.48
C GLN A 624 -28.52 -19.71 -15.51
N MET A 625 -29.59 -18.92 -15.63
CA MET A 625 -30.79 -19.07 -14.81
C MET A 625 -31.43 -20.46 -14.95
N LEU A 626 -31.56 -20.95 -16.19
CA LEU A 626 -32.10 -22.29 -16.48
C LEU A 626 -31.23 -23.38 -15.85
N ARG A 627 -29.91 -23.28 -16.01
CA ARG A 627 -28.95 -24.25 -15.48
C ARG A 627 -29.00 -24.37 -13.96
N VAL A 628 -29.27 -23.26 -13.27
CA VAL A 628 -29.52 -23.23 -11.82
C VAL A 628 -30.80 -23.98 -11.48
N VAL A 629 -31.92 -23.63 -12.12
CA VAL A 629 -33.24 -24.25 -11.89
C VAL A 629 -33.20 -25.77 -12.12
N GLU A 630 -32.44 -26.24 -13.10
CA GLU A 630 -32.30 -27.67 -13.41
C GLU A 630 -31.61 -28.47 -12.31
N LYS A 631 -30.57 -27.91 -11.71
CA LYS A 631 -29.78 -28.60 -10.68
C LYS A 631 -30.20 -28.23 -9.26
N TYR A 632 -31.08 -27.25 -9.08
CA TYR A 632 -31.51 -26.73 -7.78
C TYR A 632 -31.87 -27.83 -6.76
N ARG A 633 -31.49 -27.62 -5.50
CA ARG A 633 -31.79 -28.48 -4.35
C ARG A 633 -32.86 -27.82 -3.49
N TYR A 634 -34.07 -28.39 -3.58
CA TYR A 634 -35.22 -27.93 -2.81
C TYR A 634 -35.15 -28.36 -1.34
N GLU A 635 -35.37 -27.39 -0.46
CA GLU A 635 -35.57 -27.61 0.97
C GLU A 635 -36.95 -28.27 1.23
N VAL A 636 -37.15 -28.87 2.42
CA VAL A 636 -38.35 -29.69 2.73
C VAL A 636 -39.67 -28.93 2.55
N ASP A 637 -39.69 -27.67 2.95
CA ASP A 637 -40.89 -26.83 2.92
C ASP A 637 -40.95 -25.91 1.69
N GLU A 638 -40.00 -26.05 0.77
CA GLU A 638 -39.88 -25.16 -0.39
C GLU A 638 -40.62 -25.69 -1.61
N HIS A 639 -41.44 -24.86 -2.25
CA HIS A 639 -42.12 -25.23 -3.49
C HIS A 639 -41.14 -25.47 -4.65
N ARG A 640 -41.50 -26.39 -5.55
CA ARG A 640 -40.68 -26.62 -6.75
C ARG A 640 -40.91 -25.50 -7.77
N PHE A 641 -39.87 -25.16 -8.50
CA PHE A 641 -39.97 -24.22 -9.61
C PHE A 641 -41.00 -24.72 -10.63
N LYS A 642 -41.90 -23.83 -11.06
CA LYS A 642 -43.04 -24.22 -11.91
C LYS A 642 -42.57 -24.65 -13.31
N SER A 643 -43.08 -25.80 -13.76
CA SER A 643 -42.82 -26.34 -15.11
C SER A 643 -43.09 -25.38 -16.28
N PRO A 644 -44.19 -24.58 -16.33
CA PRO A 644 -44.40 -23.61 -17.41
C PRO A 644 -43.29 -22.56 -17.47
N LEU A 645 -42.90 -21.98 -16.33
CA LEU A 645 -41.80 -21.00 -16.22
C LEU A 645 -40.48 -21.60 -16.72
N LYS A 646 -40.23 -22.88 -16.42
CA LYS A 646 -39.02 -23.56 -16.89
C LYS A 646 -39.00 -23.71 -18.42
N LYS A 647 -40.15 -23.99 -19.03
CA LYS A 647 -40.28 -24.06 -20.49
C LYS A 647 -40.07 -22.69 -21.13
N LEU A 648 -40.61 -21.64 -20.52
CA LEU A 648 -40.41 -20.25 -20.97
C LEU A 648 -38.91 -19.89 -20.93
N LEU A 649 -38.22 -20.12 -19.80
CA LEU A 649 -36.77 -19.95 -19.70
C LEU A 649 -36.01 -20.71 -20.79
N SER A 650 -36.37 -22.00 -20.99
CA SER A 650 -35.75 -22.82 -22.03
C SER A 650 -35.96 -22.29 -23.45
N SER A 651 -37.08 -21.62 -23.72
CA SER A 651 -37.35 -21.02 -25.04
C SER A 651 -36.54 -19.74 -25.30
N LEU A 652 -36.13 -19.05 -24.24
CA LEU A 652 -35.33 -17.82 -24.30
C LEU A 652 -33.82 -18.10 -24.42
N VAL A 653 -33.38 -19.34 -24.20
CA VAL A 653 -31.96 -19.73 -24.34
C VAL A 653 -31.55 -19.78 -25.82
N LYS A 654 -30.60 -18.93 -26.20
CA LYS A 654 -29.97 -18.97 -27.53
C LYS A 654 -29.03 -20.18 -27.64
N LYS A 655 -29.01 -20.86 -28.78
CA LYS A 655 -28.06 -21.95 -29.05
C LYS A 655 -26.63 -21.45 -28.94
N GLY A 656 -25.78 -22.17 -28.21
CA GLY A 656 -24.37 -21.80 -27.98
C GLY A 656 -24.14 -20.79 -26.85
N SER A 657 -25.14 -20.50 -26.01
CA SER A 657 -24.95 -19.62 -24.85
C SER A 657 -23.97 -20.22 -23.85
N GLU A 658 -22.90 -19.51 -23.54
CA GLU A 658 -21.97 -19.88 -22.48
C GLU A 658 -22.59 -19.70 -21.10
N VAL A 659 -22.35 -20.69 -20.23
CA VAL A 659 -22.88 -20.71 -18.86
C VAL A 659 -21.83 -20.25 -17.86
N LEU A 660 -20.57 -20.63 -18.08
CA LEU A 660 -19.45 -20.26 -17.22
C LEU A 660 -18.90 -18.89 -17.62
N LEU A 661 -18.35 -18.18 -16.65
CA LEU A 661 -17.65 -16.93 -16.87
C LEU A 661 -16.16 -17.20 -17.15
N PRO A 662 -15.49 -16.38 -17.96
CA PRO A 662 -14.05 -16.53 -18.21
C PRO A 662 -13.27 -16.28 -16.92
N GLU A 663 -12.46 -17.26 -16.48
CA GLU A 663 -11.68 -17.17 -15.23
C GLU A 663 -10.49 -16.21 -15.36
N SER A 664 -9.89 -16.12 -16.56
CA SER A 664 -8.86 -15.14 -16.91
C SER A 664 -9.35 -14.29 -18.07
N SER A 665 -9.61 -13.01 -17.82
CA SER A 665 -9.92 -12.06 -18.88
C SER A 665 -8.69 -11.31 -19.33
N HIS A 666 -8.61 -10.98 -20.62
CA HIS A 666 -7.60 -10.07 -21.15
C HIS A 666 -7.64 -8.72 -20.40
N ILE A 667 -6.48 -8.26 -19.93
CA ILE A 667 -6.32 -7.01 -19.18
C ILE A 667 -5.83 -5.93 -20.16
N LEU A 668 -6.50 -4.79 -20.26
CA LEU A 668 -5.98 -3.64 -21.02
C LEU A 668 -5.37 -2.65 -20.05
N VAL A 669 -4.18 -2.15 -20.30
CA VAL A 669 -3.49 -1.22 -19.40
C VAL A 669 -4.07 0.18 -19.54
N ILE A 670 -4.38 0.83 -18.42
CA ILE A 670 -4.68 2.27 -18.40
C ILE A 670 -3.38 3.06 -18.23
N LEU A 671 -3.19 4.10 -19.03
CA LEU A 671 -2.04 5.00 -18.89
C LEU A 671 -2.49 6.30 -18.20
N PRO A 672 -1.84 6.72 -17.11
CA PRO A 672 -2.09 8.03 -16.51
C PRO A 672 -1.57 9.15 -17.40
N MET A 673 -2.29 10.26 -17.44
CA MET A 673 -1.84 11.49 -18.06
C MET A 673 -0.87 12.25 -17.15
N MET A 674 -0.14 13.22 -17.73
CA MET A 674 0.94 13.92 -17.01
C MET A 674 0.44 14.62 -15.75
N ASN A 675 -0.74 15.23 -15.80
CA ASN A 675 -1.34 15.90 -14.65
C ASN A 675 -1.63 14.93 -13.48
N GLU A 676 -2.06 13.71 -13.80
CA GLU A 676 -2.36 12.67 -12.81
C GLU A 676 -1.07 12.13 -12.19
N LEU A 677 -0.01 11.98 -13.01
CA LEU A 677 1.32 11.59 -12.54
C LEU A 677 1.95 12.65 -11.63
N ILE A 678 1.81 13.94 -11.98
CA ILE A 678 2.35 15.06 -11.19
C ILE A 678 1.65 15.15 -9.82
N GLU A 679 0.33 14.97 -9.78
CA GLU A 679 -0.44 14.98 -8.53
C GLU A 679 0.08 13.94 -7.54
N VAL A 680 0.50 12.77 -8.02
CA VAL A 680 0.99 11.67 -7.17
C VAL A 680 2.48 11.82 -6.82
N TYR A 681 3.34 12.12 -7.79
CA TYR A 681 4.80 12.05 -7.59
C TYR A 681 5.48 13.39 -7.28
N VAL A 682 4.83 14.51 -7.56
CA VAL A 682 5.42 15.86 -7.36
C VAL A 682 4.75 16.62 -6.24
N SER A 683 3.43 16.49 -6.07
CA SER A 683 2.68 17.24 -5.05
C SER A 683 2.74 16.63 -3.64
N CYS A 684 3.55 15.58 -3.42
CA CYS A 684 3.69 14.90 -2.14
C CYS A 684 4.84 15.46 -1.30
N ASP A 685 4.75 15.34 0.03
CA ASP A 685 5.73 15.86 0.99
C ASP A 685 7.16 15.29 0.78
N ASN A 686 7.26 14.10 0.17
CA ASN A 686 8.51 13.40 -0.12
C ASN A 686 8.85 13.33 -1.63
N ALA A 687 8.44 14.33 -2.42
CA ALA A 687 8.66 14.37 -3.87
C ALA A 687 10.12 14.14 -4.31
N ALA A 688 11.10 14.52 -3.48
CA ALA A 688 12.52 14.31 -3.73
C ALA A 688 12.89 12.82 -3.95
N LYS A 689 12.13 11.88 -3.35
CA LYS A 689 12.37 10.43 -3.49
C LYS A 689 12.06 9.92 -4.91
N PHE A 690 11.15 10.58 -5.63
CA PHE A 690 10.69 10.13 -6.96
C PHE A 690 11.51 10.73 -8.11
N VAL A 691 12.54 11.50 -7.79
CA VAL A 691 13.44 12.11 -8.78
C VAL A 691 14.38 11.04 -9.34
N PRO A 692 14.64 11.01 -10.67
CA PRO A 692 15.48 9.99 -11.30
C PRO A 692 16.98 10.23 -11.07
N LEU A 693 17.41 10.31 -9.81
CA LEU A 693 18.80 10.41 -9.39
C LEU A 693 19.28 9.06 -8.86
N LEU A 694 20.49 8.67 -9.25
CA LEU A 694 21.15 7.47 -8.74
C LEU A 694 21.94 7.84 -7.49
N SER A 695 22.02 6.92 -6.53
CA SER A 695 22.92 7.09 -5.38
C SER A 695 24.38 7.18 -5.84
N GLU A 696 25.20 7.99 -5.18
CA GLU A 696 26.63 8.16 -5.51
C GLU A 696 27.35 6.82 -5.69
N LYS A 697 27.12 5.85 -4.79
CA LYS A 697 27.72 4.50 -4.87
C LYS A 697 27.41 3.76 -6.18
N LEU A 698 26.19 3.93 -6.69
CA LEU A 698 25.75 3.26 -7.91
C LEU A 698 26.28 3.98 -9.14
N GLN A 699 26.40 5.31 -9.09
CA GLN A 699 27.06 6.09 -10.14
C GLN A 699 28.54 5.70 -10.24
N ASP A 700 29.26 5.67 -9.11
CA ASP A 700 30.66 5.25 -9.05
C ASP A 700 30.85 3.81 -9.59
N GLU A 701 29.96 2.88 -9.22
CA GLU A 701 30.03 1.47 -9.68
C GLU A 701 29.94 1.39 -11.22
N ILE A 702 29.07 2.19 -11.84
CA ILE A 702 28.88 2.19 -13.29
C ILE A 702 30.00 2.96 -14.02
N GLU A 703 30.45 4.08 -13.46
CA GLU A 703 31.58 4.84 -14.02
C GLU A 703 32.85 3.99 -14.04
N LEU A 704 33.18 3.33 -12.92
CA LEU A 704 34.31 2.40 -12.83
C LEU A 704 34.17 1.23 -13.80
N LEU A 705 32.95 0.71 -13.96
CA LEU A 705 32.66 -0.36 -14.92
C LEU A 705 32.98 0.07 -16.35
N HIS A 706 32.52 1.26 -16.74
CA HIS A 706 32.74 1.81 -18.07
C HIS A 706 34.22 2.12 -18.33
N GLU A 707 34.90 2.76 -17.37
CA GLU A 707 36.34 3.04 -17.46
C GLU A 707 37.17 1.77 -17.61
N HIS A 708 36.84 0.72 -16.85
CA HIS A 708 37.53 -0.55 -16.91
C HIS A 708 37.37 -1.20 -18.29
N ASN A 709 36.15 -1.29 -18.81
CA ASN A 709 35.88 -1.89 -20.13
C ASN A 709 36.51 -1.07 -21.27
N MET A 710 36.51 0.27 -21.16
CA MET A 710 37.22 1.17 -22.07
C MET A 710 38.72 0.88 -22.08
N ARG A 711 39.33 0.72 -20.89
CA ARG A 711 40.77 0.43 -20.74
C ARG A 711 41.14 -0.94 -21.31
N GLU A 712 40.36 -1.98 -21.06
CA GLU A 712 40.58 -3.32 -21.64
C GLU A 712 40.56 -3.28 -23.17
N ARG A 713 39.63 -2.53 -23.77
CA ARG A 713 39.55 -2.40 -25.23
C ARG A 713 40.69 -1.59 -25.83
N LEU A 714 41.18 -0.55 -25.14
CA LEU A 714 42.37 0.18 -25.59
C LEU A 714 43.61 -0.73 -25.60
N ILE A 715 43.69 -1.67 -24.66
CA ILE A 715 44.76 -2.68 -24.60
C ILE A 715 44.60 -3.69 -25.74
N ASP A 716 43.38 -4.13 -26.06
CA ASP A 716 43.11 -5.08 -27.15
C ASP A 716 43.29 -4.48 -28.56
N VAL A 717 43.02 -3.18 -28.74
CA VAL A 717 43.17 -2.47 -30.02
C VAL A 717 44.63 -2.08 -30.30
N ASN A 718 45.47 -1.97 -29.26
CA ASN A 718 46.91 -1.70 -29.38
C ASN A 718 47.78 -2.83 -28.77
N PRO A 719 47.93 -3.99 -29.44
CA PRO A 719 48.80 -5.07 -28.98
C PRO A 719 50.32 -4.73 -29.01
N GLY A 720 50.69 -3.55 -29.50
CA GLY A 720 52.08 -3.13 -29.80
C GLY A 720 52.84 -2.38 -28.70
N HIS A 721 52.30 -2.22 -27.49
CA HIS A 721 53.04 -1.65 -26.36
C HIS A 721 53.11 -2.59 -25.15
N ARG A 722 53.60 -3.81 -25.41
CA ARG A 722 54.40 -4.51 -24.39
C ARG A 722 55.81 -3.91 -24.41
N ILE A 723 56.07 -2.93 -23.56
CA ILE A 723 57.44 -2.70 -23.08
C ILE A 723 57.58 -3.48 -21.79
N ASN A 724 58.33 -4.58 -21.90
CA ASN A 724 58.80 -5.39 -20.79
C ASN A 724 59.57 -4.55 -19.77
N GLY A 725 59.29 -4.77 -18.49
CA GLY A 725 60.11 -4.33 -17.38
C GLY A 725 59.80 -5.17 -16.15
N GLU A 726 60.24 -6.43 -16.16
CA GLU A 726 60.22 -7.28 -14.97
C GLU A 726 61.09 -6.71 -13.85
N LEU A 727 60.54 -6.77 -12.64
CA LEU A 727 61.13 -6.80 -11.30
C LEU A 727 62.59 -6.33 -11.11
N SER A 728 62.76 -5.33 -10.23
CA SER A 728 63.67 -5.50 -9.09
C SER A 728 63.26 -4.64 -7.89
N THR A 729 63.20 -5.31 -6.75
CA THR A 729 63.12 -4.74 -5.40
C THR A 729 64.35 -3.89 -5.09
N GLN A 730 64.20 -2.62 -4.69
CA GLN A 730 65.09 -1.98 -3.70
C GLN A 730 64.52 -0.65 -3.16
N LYS A 731 64.20 -0.71 -1.85
CA LYS A 731 64.30 0.29 -0.77
C LYS A 731 64.94 1.67 -1.04
N VAL A 732 64.36 2.66 -0.32
CA VAL A 732 64.90 3.92 0.26
C VAL A 732 64.64 5.24 -0.51
N GLU A 733 63.65 5.98 0.01
CA GLU A 733 63.60 7.42 0.39
C GLU A 733 64.13 8.57 -0.50
N PRO A 734 63.60 9.81 -0.30
CA PRO A 734 63.43 10.83 -1.32
C PRO A 734 64.52 11.91 -1.30
N VAL A 735 64.78 12.57 -2.43
CA VAL A 735 65.51 13.83 -2.47
C VAL A 735 64.88 14.82 -3.45
N ILE A 736 64.80 16.04 -2.92
CA ILE A 736 64.21 17.29 -3.38
C ILE A 736 65.03 17.94 -4.52
N SER A 737 64.40 18.92 -5.19
CA SER A 737 65.01 20.03 -5.98
C SER A 737 65.34 19.68 -7.44
N SER A 738 65.23 20.55 -8.43
CA SER A 738 64.71 21.92 -8.55
C SER A 738 64.89 22.33 -10.01
N GLY A 739 64.07 23.27 -10.48
CA GLY A 739 64.57 24.40 -11.27
C GLY A 739 64.43 24.37 -12.79
N ALA A 740 63.69 25.39 -13.24
CA ALA A 740 63.89 26.23 -14.43
C ALA A 740 63.69 25.57 -15.81
N GLU A 741 62.61 25.91 -16.51
CA GLU A 741 62.49 27.10 -17.38
C GLU A 741 63.55 27.15 -18.49
N ASN A 742 63.11 26.96 -19.74
CA ASN A 742 63.28 28.02 -20.75
C ASN A 742 62.43 27.81 -22.01
N TYR A 743 61.76 28.90 -22.37
CA TYR A 743 61.09 29.19 -23.64
C TYR A 743 62.07 29.27 -24.83
N LYS A 744 61.55 28.99 -26.03
CA LYS A 744 61.65 29.77 -27.31
C LYS A 744 61.16 28.90 -28.48
N THR A 745 60.05 29.24 -29.16
CA THR A 745 59.94 30.09 -30.40
C THR A 745 60.89 29.62 -31.51
N GLU A 746 60.54 29.41 -32.78
CA GLU A 746 59.47 29.93 -33.64
C GLU A 746 59.53 29.17 -34.99
N ASP A 747 58.47 29.33 -35.80
CA ASP A 747 58.46 29.38 -37.27
C ASP A 747 58.56 28.10 -38.16
N ASP A 748 57.38 27.75 -38.71
CA ASP A 748 56.95 28.10 -40.09
C ASP A 748 56.61 26.99 -41.09
N SER A 749 55.52 27.30 -41.82
CA SER A 749 55.15 26.89 -43.19
C SER A 749 54.33 25.61 -43.42
N ALA A 750 53.01 25.82 -43.42
CA ALA A 750 52.08 25.59 -44.53
C ALA A 750 52.23 24.33 -45.43
N ARG A 751 51.18 23.48 -45.39
CA ARG A 751 50.51 23.00 -46.62
C ARG A 751 49.12 22.43 -46.32
N ALA A 752 48.10 23.10 -46.83
CA ALA A 752 46.75 22.61 -46.97
C ALA A 752 46.65 21.62 -48.15
N VAL A 753 46.02 20.46 -47.95
CA VAL A 753 45.28 19.69 -48.96
C VAL A 753 44.22 18.82 -48.24
N GLU A 754 42.95 19.17 -48.38
CA GLU A 754 41.82 18.21 -48.29
C GLU A 754 41.51 17.64 -49.70
N PRO A 755 40.52 16.75 -49.88
CA PRO A 755 40.44 15.38 -49.39
C PRO A 755 40.31 14.41 -50.58
N ARG A 756 40.54 13.10 -50.39
CA ARG A 756 40.12 12.09 -51.38
C ARG A 756 39.40 10.92 -50.73
N SER A 757 38.24 10.67 -51.31
CA SER A 757 37.29 9.61 -51.04
C SER A 757 37.67 8.28 -51.70
N ALA A 758 37.09 7.23 -51.12
CA ALA A 758 36.71 5.93 -51.69
C ALA A 758 37.81 4.93 -52.07
N PHE A 759 37.83 3.79 -51.36
CA PHE A 759 37.89 2.46 -51.98
C PHE A 759 37.05 1.45 -51.18
N SER A 760 36.10 0.82 -51.88
CA SER A 760 35.32 -0.33 -51.46
C SER A 760 36.03 -1.64 -51.82
N LEU A 761 35.80 -2.72 -51.07
CA LEU A 761 35.73 -4.14 -51.51
C LEU A 761 35.04 -4.89 -50.34
N LYS A 762 33.73 -5.17 -50.37
CA LYS A 762 33.05 -6.35 -50.95
C LYS A 762 33.75 -7.68 -50.68
N GLU A 763 33.21 -8.43 -49.72
CA GLU A 763 32.97 -9.87 -49.86
C GLU A 763 31.59 -10.20 -49.26
N GLN A 764 30.74 -10.79 -50.11
CA GLN A 764 29.43 -11.35 -49.80
C GLN A 764 29.55 -12.88 -49.81
N SER A 765 28.85 -13.54 -48.90
CA SER A 765 28.07 -14.76 -49.17
C SER A 765 27.06 -14.92 -48.03
N ASN A 766 25.77 -14.60 -48.23
CA ASN A 766 24.69 -15.53 -48.65
C ASN A 766 24.66 -16.75 -47.72
N TRP A 767 23.58 -17.02 -46.97
CA TRP A 767 22.37 -17.66 -47.50
C TRP A 767 21.06 -17.03 -46.99
N SER A 768 20.09 -17.07 -47.91
CA SER A 768 18.79 -16.41 -47.92
C SER A 768 17.70 -17.14 -47.13
N SER A 769 16.77 -16.32 -46.68
CA SER A 769 15.33 -16.55 -46.48
C SER A 769 14.69 -17.67 -47.32
N THR A 770 13.87 -18.48 -46.65
CA THR A 770 12.61 -18.97 -47.22
C THR A 770 11.46 -18.53 -46.31
N VAL A 771 10.62 -17.67 -46.88
CA VAL A 771 9.23 -17.43 -46.50
C VAL A 771 8.47 -18.71 -46.83
N ASP A 772 7.78 -19.28 -45.84
CA ASP A 772 6.53 -20.04 -45.95
C ASP A 772 6.24 -20.74 -44.61
N CYS A 773 5.30 -20.19 -43.83
CA CYS A 773 4.59 -20.91 -42.76
C CYS A 773 3.31 -20.13 -42.40
N GLU A 774 2.39 -20.03 -43.35
CA GLU A 774 0.96 -20.03 -43.03
C GLU A 774 0.54 -21.50 -42.80
N ASN A 775 -0.25 -21.74 -41.75
CA ASN A 775 -0.85 -23.00 -41.31
C ASN A 775 0.02 -23.97 -40.50
N ASN A 776 0.01 -23.79 -39.17
CA ASN A 776 0.02 -24.92 -38.24
C ASN A 776 -0.97 -24.66 -37.10
N PRO A 777 -2.00 -25.49 -36.89
CA PRO A 777 -2.93 -25.37 -35.78
C PRO A 777 -2.41 -26.22 -34.61
N TRP A 778 -1.33 -25.77 -33.98
CA TRP A 778 -0.85 -26.23 -32.69
C TRP A 778 -0.23 -25.07 -31.94
#